data_AF-D9VXI7-F1
#
_entry.id   AF-D9VXI7-F1
#
_cell.length_a   1.000
_cell.length_b   1.000
_cell.length_c   1.000
_cell.angle_alpha   90.00
_cell.angle_beta   90.00
_cell.angle_gamma   90.00
#
_symmetry.space_group_name_H-M   'P 1'
#
loop_
_entity.id
_entity.type
_entity.pdbx_description
1 polymer ?
#
loop_
_entity_poly.entity_id
_entity_poly.type
_entity_poly.pdbx_seq_one_letter_code
_entity_poly.pdbx_strand_id
1 'polypeptide(L)'
;MASGNLALVYGPPEGWSEAVRAEHDELVSLLDRFAVLPAGRHLWASGVKGRQYLFNCHVAGWGEQLSRHHEFTFLRLMEGGGVGANYSSKYLAPYGLPRRELRVHIVCDPSHPGYEDMRSAGVLSDAYDSDWDGAFEVEDSREGWASAMTDLIDTFMTDGEVKHSHRVYDVSRVRGKGARLKTFGGVASGPAPFGRMMQEIGRILSGAFRSHERGLRARGHLLPTESMEIDHAIAECVVSGGNRRSARMAICAWNDPYIEEFLACKQDPGRHWTTNISVEIDQDFIDYLSNGKHDDFGPGGAEMAYMVHRKVVEGMLANGEPGYWNSTYSNAGEVGEVIATNPCGEIALEAWENCNLGHINLDAFVLDGHEAFDESGLKRAHELMTRFLIRATYGDVNDAEQAERLAANRRIGVGHLGVQAFLAKQGVRYSEAPAHTRFRLLLGRMKRVVRQAARDYAFELRIPEPVKCTTVAPTGTIAKLPGTTEGIHPIYARTFLRRVRFSMADPDQAAKVAAFEAQGYPVEVCQYDPSGNTFIVVFPTLERLVEEVEARGYPADLVESADELSLNQLLAFQAMYQTEYADNAVSFTANVPEGLDLDETADVIEAWLPLLKGTTVMVDGTRPQAPYERISRAEFEKHETYIVEDSIDEECSTGACPVR
;
A
#
# COMPACT_ATOMS: atom_id res chain seq x y z
N MET A 1 23.26 -1.52 5.18
CA MET A 1 21.97 -1.84 5.83
C MET A 1 22.12 -2.57 7.16
N ALA A 2 22.62 -3.81 7.20
CA ALA A 2 22.67 -4.63 8.42
C ALA A 2 23.32 -3.87 9.59
N SER A 3 24.49 -3.28 9.36
CA SER A 3 25.18 -2.49 10.39
C SER A 3 24.37 -1.29 10.89
N GLY A 4 23.64 -0.63 10.00
CA GLY A 4 22.74 0.47 10.36
C GLY A 4 21.58 0.03 11.23
N ASN A 5 21.00 -1.14 10.95
CA ASN A 5 19.92 -1.71 11.76
C ASN A 5 20.42 -2.14 13.15
N LEU A 6 21.57 -2.82 13.24
CA LEU A 6 22.14 -3.19 14.54
C LEU A 6 22.51 -1.94 15.36
N ALA A 7 22.99 -0.88 14.71
CA ALA A 7 23.37 0.35 15.37
C ALA A 7 22.20 1.11 16.03
N LEU A 8 20.95 0.86 15.62
CA LEU A 8 19.76 1.44 16.26
C LEU A 8 19.64 1.07 17.75
N VAL A 9 20.18 -0.08 18.14
CA VAL A 9 20.14 -0.57 19.52
C VAL A 9 21.52 -0.64 20.15
N TYR A 10 22.54 -1.07 19.40
CA TYR A 10 23.88 -1.33 19.95
C TYR A 10 24.89 -0.19 19.71
N GLY A 11 24.48 0.90 19.07
CA GLY A 11 25.39 1.97 18.68
C GLY A 11 26.39 1.54 17.59
N PRO A 12 27.47 2.29 17.40
CA PRO A 12 28.36 2.09 16.25
C PRO A 12 29.20 0.79 16.38
N PRO A 13 29.65 0.20 15.25
CA PRO A 13 30.23 -1.16 15.23
C PRO A 13 31.45 -1.38 16.12
N GLU A 14 32.21 -0.33 16.43
CA GLU A 14 33.39 -0.38 17.28
C GLU A 14 33.07 -0.84 18.71
N GLY A 15 31.84 -0.59 19.17
CA GLY A 15 31.36 -0.96 20.50
C GLY A 15 30.68 -2.32 20.61
N TRP A 16 30.50 -3.04 19.50
CA TRP A 16 29.73 -4.29 19.51
C TRP A 16 30.44 -5.41 20.29
N SER A 17 29.64 -6.26 20.93
CA SER A 17 30.13 -7.52 21.53
C SER A 17 30.44 -8.55 20.45
N GLU A 18 31.11 -9.64 20.82
CA GLU A 18 31.34 -10.77 19.90
C GLU A 18 30.02 -11.39 19.40
N ALA A 19 29.03 -11.53 20.28
CA ALA A 19 27.71 -12.05 19.90
C ALA A 19 26.98 -11.14 18.89
N VAL A 20 27.09 -9.81 19.05
CA VAL A 20 26.49 -8.85 18.12
C VAL A 20 27.20 -8.88 16.75
N ARG A 21 28.53 -9.05 16.73
CA ARG A 21 29.28 -9.25 15.49
C ARG A 21 28.90 -10.57 14.79
N ALA A 22 28.76 -11.66 15.53
CA ALA A 22 28.31 -12.93 14.97
C ALA A 22 26.90 -12.82 14.38
N GLU A 23 25.95 -12.19 15.09
CA GLU A 23 24.60 -11.93 14.56
C GLU A 23 24.62 -11.08 13.28
N HIS A 24 25.48 -10.05 13.25
CA HIS A 24 25.68 -9.23 12.07
C HIS A 24 26.15 -10.05 10.88
N ASP A 25 27.18 -10.88 11.05
CA ASP A 25 27.79 -11.64 9.97
C ASP A 25 26.83 -12.72 9.43
N GLU A 26 26.06 -13.37 10.32
CA GLU A 26 24.99 -14.29 9.93
C GLU A 26 23.89 -13.57 9.13
N LEU A 27 23.45 -12.40 9.58
CA LEU A 27 22.43 -11.62 8.89
C LEU A 27 22.91 -11.16 7.52
N VAL A 28 24.16 -10.68 7.41
CA VAL A 28 24.77 -10.29 6.12
C VAL A 28 24.81 -11.48 5.17
N SER A 29 25.25 -12.65 5.64
CA SER A 29 25.28 -13.87 4.83
C SER A 29 23.90 -14.24 4.27
N LEU A 30 22.84 -14.13 5.07
CA LEU A 30 21.47 -14.40 4.61
C LEU A 30 20.94 -13.34 3.64
N LEU A 31 21.31 -12.07 3.83
CA LEU A 31 20.94 -10.96 2.93
C LEU A 31 21.62 -11.10 1.57
N ASP A 32 22.93 -11.38 1.55
CA ASP A 32 23.75 -11.46 0.33
C ASP A 32 23.28 -12.57 -0.61
N ARG A 33 22.72 -13.65 -0.07
CA ARG A 33 22.12 -14.75 -0.84
C ARG A 33 20.61 -14.67 -0.99
N PHE A 34 20.00 -13.53 -0.62
CA PHE A 34 18.56 -13.28 -0.69
C PHE A 34 17.69 -14.30 0.05
N ALA A 35 18.22 -14.95 1.09
CA ALA A 35 17.45 -15.86 1.94
C ALA A 35 16.55 -15.10 2.92
N VAL A 36 16.93 -13.88 3.28
CA VAL A 36 16.08 -12.92 3.98
C VAL A 36 16.11 -11.59 3.25
N LEU A 37 14.97 -10.91 3.20
CA LEU A 37 14.78 -9.67 2.48
C LEU A 37 13.91 -8.73 3.31
N PRO A 38 14.44 -7.66 3.90
CA PRO A 38 13.58 -6.66 4.53
C PRO A 38 12.83 -5.88 3.45
N ALA A 39 11.75 -5.18 3.81
CA ALA A 39 11.00 -4.39 2.83
C ALA A 39 11.90 -3.37 2.10
N GLY A 40 11.54 -3.01 0.87
CA GLY A 40 12.35 -2.12 0.02
C GLY A 40 12.75 -0.79 0.68
N ARG A 41 11.93 -0.27 1.60
CA ARG A 41 12.27 0.93 2.39
C ARG A 41 13.50 0.70 3.28
N HIS A 42 13.63 -0.46 3.90
CA HIS A 42 14.79 -0.80 4.69
C HIS A 42 16.05 -0.94 3.83
N LEU A 43 15.94 -1.53 2.64
CA LEU A 43 17.05 -1.63 1.68
C LEU A 43 17.59 -0.23 1.33
N TRP A 44 16.69 0.73 1.13
CA TRP A 44 17.04 2.09 0.70
C TRP A 44 17.45 3.05 1.84
N ALA A 45 16.88 2.91 3.04
CA ALA A 45 17.04 3.88 4.13
C ALA A 45 17.92 3.40 5.29
N SER A 46 17.97 2.10 5.59
CA SER A 46 18.58 1.61 6.84
C SER A 46 20.09 1.87 6.89
N GLY A 47 20.53 2.66 7.87
CA GLY A 47 21.93 3.05 8.04
C GLY A 47 22.37 4.22 7.18
N VAL A 48 21.47 4.83 6.40
CA VAL A 48 21.80 6.01 5.60
C VAL A 48 21.55 7.27 6.42
N LYS A 49 22.62 8.06 6.65
CA LYS A 49 22.55 9.29 7.43
C LYS A 49 21.52 10.26 6.85
N GLY A 50 20.59 10.74 7.68
CA GLY A 50 19.54 11.67 7.28
C GLY A 50 18.35 11.05 6.51
N ARG A 51 18.32 9.73 6.33
CA ARG A 51 17.16 8.98 5.81
C ARG A 51 16.58 8.10 6.91
N GLN A 52 15.81 8.72 7.80
CA GLN A 52 15.33 8.07 9.02
C GLN A 52 13.94 7.42 8.89
N TYR A 53 13.29 7.53 7.73
CA TYR A 53 11.94 7.00 7.49
C TYR A 53 11.96 5.50 7.15
N LEU A 54 12.13 4.65 8.16
CA LEU A 54 12.20 3.19 7.99
C LEU A 54 10.86 2.54 7.62
N PHE A 55 9.76 3.24 7.85
CA PHE A 55 8.40 2.73 7.63
C PHE A 55 7.82 3.30 6.33
N ASN A 56 7.02 2.49 5.63
CA ASN A 56 6.51 2.84 4.31
C ASN A 56 4.98 2.86 4.23
N CYS A 57 4.27 2.29 5.19
CA CYS A 57 2.81 2.28 5.18
C CYS A 57 2.27 2.63 6.57
N HIS A 58 1.14 3.32 6.61
CA HIS A 58 0.56 3.91 7.82
C HIS A 58 -0.96 3.84 7.78
N VAL A 59 -1.60 4.04 8.93
CA VAL A 59 -3.03 4.38 9.02
C VAL A 59 -3.22 5.76 9.62
N ALA A 60 -4.01 6.61 8.96
CA ALA A 60 -4.40 7.90 9.50
C ALA A 60 -5.54 7.73 10.51
N GLY A 61 -5.38 8.33 11.69
CA GLY A 61 -6.44 8.46 12.67
C GLY A 61 -7.34 9.68 12.42
N TRP A 62 -8.25 9.91 13.36
CA TRP A 62 -9.12 11.08 13.41
C TRP A 62 -8.82 11.81 14.72
N GLY A 63 -8.21 12.99 14.64
CA GLY A 63 -7.75 13.77 15.80
C GLY A 63 -8.82 14.68 16.39
N GLU A 64 -8.44 15.61 17.26
CA GLU A 64 -9.38 16.60 17.83
C GLU A 64 -9.95 17.55 16.74
N GLN A 65 -9.13 17.90 15.75
CA GLN A 65 -9.52 18.72 14.60
C GLN A 65 -9.57 17.86 13.33
N LEU A 66 -10.50 18.17 12.42
CA LEU A 66 -10.63 17.48 11.14
C LEU A 66 -9.32 17.50 10.33
N SER A 67 -8.62 18.64 10.37
CA SER A 67 -7.35 18.86 9.68
C SER A 67 -6.26 17.86 10.07
N ARG A 68 -6.28 17.33 11.30
CA ARG A 68 -5.22 16.44 11.80
C ARG A 68 -5.10 15.15 10.99
N HIS A 69 -6.23 14.59 10.57
CA HIS A 69 -6.26 13.43 9.67
C HIS A 69 -5.55 13.74 8.35
N HIS A 70 -5.97 14.83 7.71
CA HIS A 70 -5.48 15.25 6.40
C HIS A 70 -4.01 15.65 6.46
N GLU A 71 -3.57 16.33 7.52
CA GLU A 71 -2.18 16.68 7.79
C GLU A 71 -1.28 15.43 7.85
N PHE A 72 -1.67 14.44 8.65
CA PHE A 72 -0.94 13.19 8.75
C PHE A 72 -0.86 12.47 7.40
N THR A 73 -1.99 12.36 6.69
CA THR A 73 -2.03 11.79 5.34
C THR A 73 -1.07 12.51 4.41
N PHE A 74 -1.08 13.85 4.41
CA PHE A 74 -0.24 14.65 3.54
C PHE A 74 1.25 14.42 3.81
N LEU A 75 1.66 14.47 5.08
CA LEU A 75 3.05 14.30 5.48
C LEU A 75 3.57 12.90 5.16
N ARG A 76 2.79 11.86 5.44
CA ARG A 76 3.17 10.46 5.15
C ARG A 76 3.24 10.17 3.66
N LEU A 77 2.35 10.74 2.85
CA LEU A 77 2.43 10.65 1.39
C LEU A 77 3.66 11.39 0.85
N MET A 78 3.99 12.58 1.37
CA MET A 78 5.22 13.30 1.00
C MET A 78 6.51 12.54 1.39
N GLU A 79 6.44 11.66 2.38
CA GLU A 79 7.51 10.73 2.75
C GLU A 79 7.51 9.45 1.88
N GLY A 80 6.82 9.49 0.74
CA GLY A 80 6.68 8.35 -0.17
C GLY A 80 6.05 7.13 0.49
N GLY A 81 5.31 7.32 1.59
CA GLY A 81 4.56 6.29 2.27
C GLY A 81 3.17 6.10 1.65
N GLY A 82 2.52 5.00 2.01
CA GLY A 82 1.11 4.77 1.73
C GLY A 82 0.26 4.94 2.99
N VAL A 83 -0.97 5.42 2.85
CA VAL A 83 -1.85 5.74 4.00
C VAL A 83 -3.23 5.10 3.82
N GLY A 84 -3.62 4.25 4.76
CA GLY A 84 -4.99 3.75 4.87
C GLY A 84 -5.82 4.56 5.85
N ALA A 85 -7.13 4.66 5.62
CA ALA A 85 -8.04 5.28 6.56
C ALA A 85 -9.48 4.79 6.39
N ASN A 86 -10.28 4.98 7.45
CA ASN A 86 -11.70 4.67 7.48
C ASN A 86 -12.53 5.95 7.53
N TYR A 87 -13.34 6.18 6.49
CA TYR A 87 -14.13 7.39 6.28
C TYR A 87 -15.59 7.24 6.70
N SER A 88 -15.93 6.16 7.41
CA SER A 88 -17.27 5.95 7.93
C SER A 88 -17.76 7.17 8.71
N SER A 89 -19.04 7.46 8.58
CA SER A 89 -19.76 8.58 9.18
C SER A 89 -19.52 8.69 10.70
N LYS A 90 -19.28 7.57 11.40
CA LYS A 90 -18.92 7.57 12.83
C LYS A 90 -17.68 8.41 13.16
N TYR A 91 -16.72 8.49 12.24
CA TYR A 91 -15.50 9.29 12.38
C TYR A 91 -15.69 10.75 11.97
N LEU A 92 -16.60 11.02 11.03
CA LEU A 92 -16.85 12.37 10.51
C LEU A 92 -17.87 13.16 11.34
N ALA A 93 -18.83 12.46 11.95
CA ALA A 93 -19.91 13.05 12.73
C ALA A 93 -19.44 14.04 13.83
N PRO A 94 -18.36 13.76 14.60
CA PRO A 94 -17.90 14.68 15.64
C PRO A 94 -17.50 16.08 15.14
N TYR A 95 -17.03 16.19 13.90
CA TYR A 95 -16.54 17.47 13.36
C TYR A 95 -17.65 18.37 12.83
N GLY A 96 -18.81 17.79 12.50
CA GLY A 96 -19.92 18.51 11.89
C GLY A 96 -19.64 18.96 10.44
N LEU A 97 -20.41 19.94 9.95
CA LEU A 97 -20.25 20.54 8.62
C LEU A 97 -19.37 21.79 8.66
N PRO A 98 -18.74 22.20 7.55
CA PRO A 98 -18.06 23.50 7.48
C PRO A 98 -18.99 24.65 7.89
N ARG A 99 -18.46 25.66 8.60
CA ARG A 99 -19.25 26.74 9.23
C ARG A 99 -19.51 27.91 8.29
N ARG A 100 -18.80 27.95 7.16
CA ARG A 100 -18.74 29.10 6.25
C ARG A 100 -18.25 28.70 4.87
N GLU A 101 -18.45 29.61 3.92
CA GLU A 101 -17.80 29.60 2.61
C GLU A 101 -16.55 30.48 2.64
N LEU A 102 -15.44 29.97 2.12
CA LEU A 102 -14.19 30.72 1.96
C LEU A 102 -13.76 30.73 0.49
N ARG A 103 -13.15 31.83 0.07
CA ARG A 103 -12.54 31.99 -1.26
C ARG A 103 -11.03 31.86 -1.13
N VAL A 104 -10.47 30.83 -1.76
CA VAL A 104 -9.02 30.56 -1.72
C VAL A 104 -8.33 31.29 -2.87
N HIS A 105 -7.28 32.04 -2.54
CA HIS A 105 -6.45 32.79 -3.47
C HIS A 105 -5.00 32.35 -3.30
N ILE A 106 -4.31 32.11 -4.41
CA ILE A 106 -2.88 31.82 -4.43
C ILE A 106 -2.19 33.02 -5.04
N VAL A 107 -1.18 33.57 -4.36
CA VAL A 107 -0.35 34.66 -4.86
C VAL A 107 1.10 34.22 -4.92
N CYS A 108 1.84 34.83 -5.83
CA CYS A 108 3.25 34.54 -6.02
C CYS A 108 3.93 35.77 -6.64
N ASP A 109 5.13 36.08 -6.18
CA ASP A 109 5.97 37.16 -6.69
C ASP A 109 6.23 36.95 -8.20
N PRO A 110 6.00 37.96 -9.05
CA PRO A 110 6.26 37.88 -10.48
C PRO A 110 7.70 37.49 -10.88
N SER A 111 8.67 37.68 -9.99
CA SER A 111 10.06 37.26 -10.18
C SER A 111 10.30 35.77 -9.88
N HIS A 112 9.34 35.07 -9.28
CA HIS A 112 9.48 33.66 -8.96
C HIS A 112 9.58 32.81 -10.25
N PRO A 113 10.52 31.84 -10.36
CA PRO A 113 10.72 31.07 -11.59
C PRO A 113 9.50 30.29 -12.08
N GLY A 114 8.57 29.94 -11.17
CA GLY A 114 7.33 29.24 -11.49
C GLY A 114 6.11 30.14 -11.70
N TYR A 115 6.25 31.47 -11.72
CA TYR A 115 5.13 32.40 -11.80
C TYR A 115 4.30 32.21 -13.08
N GLU A 116 4.94 32.24 -14.25
CA GLU A 116 4.24 32.13 -15.53
C GLU A 116 3.57 30.76 -15.73
N ASP A 117 4.17 29.69 -15.20
CA ASP A 117 3.57 28.35 -15.19
C ASP A 117 2.27 28.34 -14.36
N MET A 118 2.28 28.95 -13.17
CA MET A 118 1.10 29.06 -12.31
C MET A 118 0.02 29.94 -12.91
N ARG A 119 0.42 31.07 -13.52
CA ARG A 119 -0.48 31.99 -14.20
C ARG A 119 -1.19 31.29 -15.37
N SER A 120 -0.41 30.61 -16.22
CA SER A 120 -0.93 29.88 -17.38
C SER A 120 -1.84 28.72 -16.97
N ALA A 121 -1.57 28.10 -15.81
CA ALA A 121 -2.42 27.06 -15.23
C ALA A 121 -3.67 27.60 -14.51
N GLY A 122 -3.89 28.92 -14.47
CA GLY A 122 -5.04 29.54 -13.80
C GLY A 122 -5.03 29.41 -12.28
N VAL A 123 -3.85 29.23 -11.67
CA VAL A 123 -3.71 29.03 -10.22
C VAL A 123 -3.66 30.36 -9.48
N LEU A 124 -3.06 31.39 -10.07
CA LEU A 124 -2.85 32.68 -9.40
C LEU A 124 -4.14 33.50 -9.30
N SER A 125 -4.25 34.29 -8.23
CA SER A 125 -5.36 35.22 -8.00
C SER A 125 -5.31 36.39 -8.98
N ASP A 126 -6.48 36.78 -9.49
CA ASP A 126 -6.67 38.07 -10.19
C ASP A 126 -7.03 39.22 -9.23
N ALA A 127 -7.30 38.91 -7.96
CA ALA A 127 -7.85 39.86 -6.98
C ALA A 127 -6.83 40.31 -5.92
N TYR A 128 -5.79 39.52 -5.70
CA TYR A 128 -4.74 39.78 -4.71
C TYR A 128 -3.36 39.59 -5.35
N ASP A 129 -2.37 40.29 -4.80
CA ASP A 129 -0.97 40.24 -5.21
C ASP A 129 -0.09 39.76 -4.04
N SER A 130 1.15 39.34 -4.34
CA SER A 130 2.11 38.88 -3.32
C SER A 130 2.49 39.95 -2.29
N ASP A 131 2.34 41.25 -2.61
CA ASP A 131 2.58 42.35 -1.68
C ASP A 131 1.44 42.56 -0.67
N TRP A 132 0.39 41.72 -0.68
CA TRP A 132 -0.72 41.84 0.26
C TRP A 132 -0.33 41.39 1.68
N ASP A 133 -0.17 42.35 2.60
CA ASP A 133 0.24 42.14 4.00
C ASP A 133 -0.55 41.05 4.78
N GLY A 134 -1.76 40.71 4.35
CA GLY A 134 -2.61 39.72 5.02
C GLY A 134 -2.39 38.28 4.58
N ALA A 135 -1.48 38.01 3.64
CA ALA A 135 -1.28 36.69 3.08
C ALA A 135 -0.63 35.73 4.09
N PHE A 136 -1.06 34.47 4.08
CA PHE A 136 -0.37 33.39 4.77
C PHE A 136 0.88 33.02 3.97
N GLU A 137 2.06 33.28 4.51
CA GLU A 137 3.33 32.93 3.86
C GLU A 137 3.58 31.42 3.96
N VAL A 138 3.63 30.73 2.81
CA VAL A 138 3.85 29.29 2.75
C VAL A 138 5.34 28.98 2.80
N GLU A 139 5.77 28.24 3.82
CA GLU A 139 7.17 27.83 3.98
C GLU A 139 7.57 26.77 2.94
N ASP A 140 8.82 26.82 2.46
CA ASP A 140 9.43 25.86 1.52
C ASP A 140 9.82 24.53 2.19
N SER A 141 8.86 23.92 2.89
CA SER A 141 9.00 22.65 3.60
C SER A 141 7.70 21.84 3.49
N ARG A 142 7.79 20.53 3.76
CA ARG A 142 6.61 19.65 3.74
C ARG A 142 5.63 20.04 4.84
N GLU A 143 6.21 20.40 5.99
CA GLU A 143 5.55 20.91 7.18
C GLU A 143 4.88 22.27 6.90
N GLY A 144 5.53 23.15 6.14
CA GLY A 144 4.95 24.42 5.69
C GLY A 144 3.71 24.26 4.82
N TRP A 145 3.76 23.33 3.87
CA TRP A 145 2.61 22.99 3.02
C TRP A 145 1.47 22.39 3.83
N ALA A 146 1.80 21.48 4.77
CA ALA A 146 0.81 20.88 5.65
C ALA A 146 0.17 21.93 6.59
N SER A 147 0.96 22.86 7.14
CA SER A 147 0.48 23.94 8.00
C SER A 147 -0.49 24.87 7.28
N ALA A 148 -0.21 25.27 6.04
CA ALA A 148 -1.11 26.10 5.24
C ALA A 148 -2.45 25.39 4.94
N MET A 149 -2.41 24.09 4.65
CA MET A 149 -3.62 23.27 4.45
C MET A 149 -4.43 23.15 5.75
N THR A 150 -3.77 22.91 6.88
CA THR A 150 -4.40 22.86 8.21
C THR A 150 -5.09 24.19 8.53
N ASP A 151 -4.43 25.33 8.30
CA ASP A 151 -5.02 26.66 8.46
C ASP A 151 -6.32 26.81 7.65
N LEU A 152 -6.34 26.36 6.39
CA LEU A 152 -7.52 26.43 5.55
C LEU A 152 -8.68 25.60 6.13
N ILE A 153 -8.43 24.32 6.42
CA ILE A 153 -9.44 23.39 6.93
C ILE A 153 -9.97 23.87 8.28
N ASP A 154 -9.10 24.27 9.21
CA ASP A 154 -9.51 24.74 10.54
C ASP A 154 -10.29 26.06 10.43
N THR A 155 -9.94 26.94 9.49
CA THR A 155 -10.71 28.16 9.21
C THR A 155 -12.10 27.85 8.65
N PHE A 156 -12.30 26.75 7.93
CA PHE A 156 -13.65 26.30 7.55
C PHE A 156 -14.44 25.74 8.74
N MET A 157 -13.76 25.07 9.67
CA MET A 157 -14.38 24.26 10.72
C MET A 157 -14.54 24.98 12.07
N THR A 158 -13.83 26.08 12.33
CA THR A 158 -13.95 26.81 13.61
C THR A 158 -15.32 27.46 13.78
N ASP A 159 -15.88 27.48 14.97
CA ASP A 159 -17.09 28.26 15.29
C ASP A 159 -16.78 29.74 15.60
N GLY A 160 -15.51 30.11 15.68
CA GLY A 160 -15.06 31.47 15.96
C GLY A 160 -15.33 32.48 14.84
N GLU A 161 -15.22 33.76 15.16
CA GLU A 161 -15.33 34.83 14.17
C GLU A 161 -14.16 34.80 13.18
N VAL A 162 -14.47 34.69 11.88
CA VAL A 162 -13.49 34.80 10.79
C VAL A 162 -13.67 36.15 10.10
N LYS A 163 -12.70 37.05 10.29
CA LYS A 163 -12.76 38.43 9.79
C LYS A 163 -12.75 38.56 8.27
N HIS A 164 -12.15 37.60 7.57
CA HIS A 164 -11.99 37.62 6.12
C HIS A 164 -12.36 36.27 5.52
N SER A 165 -13.37 36.25 4.66
CA SER A 165 -13.76 35.07 3.87
C SER A 165 -12.79 34.78 2.71
N HIS A 166 -11.90 35.72 2.40
CA HIS A 166 -10.85 35.56 1.41
C HIS A 166 -9.58 35.06 2.12
N ARG A 167 -9.14 33.85 1.77
CA ARG A 167 -7.92 33.22 2.28
C ARG A 167 -6.86 33.31 1.20
N VAL A 168 -5.79 34.06 1.46
CA VAL A 168 -4.71 34.31 0.49
C VAL A 168 -3.47 33.60 1.00
N TYR A 169 -2.90 32.71 0.18
CA TYR A 169 -1.68 31.97 0.48
C TYR A 169 -0.57 32.41 -0.49
N ASP A 170 0.54 32.88 0.06
CA ASP A 170 1.70 33.32 -0.70
C ASP A 170 2.71 32.17 -0.85
N VAL A 171 2.92 31.73 -2.09
CA VAL A 171 3.84 30.64 -2.44
C VAL A 171 5.18 31.13 -2.99
N SER A 172 5.48 32.43 -2.89
CA SER A 172 6.71 33.04 -3.42
C SER A 172 8.01 32.41 -2.91
N ARG A 173 7.98 31.83 -1.70
CA ARG A 173 9.13 31.14 -1.10
C ARG A 173 9.31 29.71 -1.54
N VAL A 174 8.25 29.07 -2.03
CA VAL A 174 8.24 27.65 -2.36
C VAL A 174 9.11 27.41 -3.59
N ARG A 175 10.07 26.49 -3.49
CA ARG A 175 11.05 26.26 -4.57
C ARG A 175 10.39 25.95 -5.91
N GLY A 176 10.96 26.48 -6.98
CA GLY A 176 10.53 26.23 -8.36
C GLY A 176 10.67 24.77 -8.80
N LYS A 177 9.93 24.42 -9.86
CA LYS A 177 9.97 23.09 -10.50
C LYS A 177 11.40 22.74 -10.92
N GLY A 178 11.82 21.49 -10.69
CA GLY A 178 13.16 21.01 -11.02
C GLY A 178 14.20 21.19 -9.92
N ALA A 179 13.91 21.93 -8.84
CA ALA A 179 14.83 22.08 -7.72
C ALA A 179 15.08 20.75 -6.98
N ARG A 180 16.34 20.44 -6.65
CA ARG A 180 16.71 19.14 -6.05
C ARG A 180 16.18 18.96 -4.62
N LEU A 181 15.60 17.80 -4.33
CA LEU A 181 15.16 17.43 -2.98
C LEU A 181 16.30 16.76 -2.19
N LYS A 182 16.56 17.24 -0.96
CA LYS A 182 17.72 16.82 -0.15
C LYS A 182 17.57 15.42 0.47
N THR A 183 16.37 15.05 0.93
CA THR A 183 16.15 13.85 1.75
C THR A 183 15.67 12.65 0.93
N PHE A 184 14.70 12.85 0.04
CA PHE A 184 14.05 11.79 -0.74
C PHE A 184 14.66 11.51 -2.12
N GLY A 185 15.54 12.37 -2.63
CA GLY A 185 16.01 12.31 -4.02
C GLY A 185 14.99 12.89 -5.01
N GLY A 186 15.36 12.98 -6.29
CA GLY A 186 14.58 13.61 -7.36
C GLY A 186 14.44 15.14 -7.25
N VAL A 187 13.40 15.68 -7.88
CA VAL A 187 13.20 17.12 -8.07
C VAL A 187 11.82 17.60 -7.59
N ALA A 188 11.71 18.88 -7.25
CA ALA A 188 10.47 19.51 -6.81
C ALA A 188 9.49 19.69 -7.99
N SER A 189 8.19 19.59 -7.70
CA SER A 189 7.11 19.88 -8.66
C SER A 189 6.89 21.37 -8.91
N GLY A 190 7.38 22.23 -8.01
CA GLY A 190 7.02 23.65 -7.95
C GLY A 190 5.72 23.88 -7.16
N PRO A 191 5.32 25.15 -6.97
CA PRO A 191 4.15 25.51 -6.15
C PRO A 191 2.78 25.31 -6.82
N ALA A 192 2.71 25.16 -8.15
CA ALA A 192 1.42 25.08 -8.86
C ALA A 192 0.49 23.93 -8.39
N PRO A 193 0.98 22.70 -8.16
CA PRO A 193 0.14 21.61 -7.66
C PRO A 193 -0.41 21.88 -6.25
N PHE A 194 0.37 22.51 -5.38
CA PHE A 194 -0.09 22.93 -4.06
C PHE A 194 -1.22 23.94 -4.16
N GLY A 195 -1.07 24.95 -5.02
CA GLY A 195 -2.12 25.95 -5.23
C GLY A 195 -3.45 25.34 -5.71
N ARG A 196 -3.39 24.39 -6.66
CA ARG A 196 -4.58 23.64 -7.11
C ARG A 196 -5.22 22.82 -5.99
N MET A 197 -4.42 22.13 -5.20
CA MET A 197 -4.89 21.36 -4.04
C MET A 197 -5.64 22.25 -3.06
N MET A 198 -5.09 23.41 -2.69
CA MET A 198 -5.73 24.36 -1.77
C MET A 198 -7.06 24.89 -2.32
N GLN A 199 -7.10 25.23 -3.61
CA GLN A 199 -8.33 25.66 -4.27
C GLN A 199 -9.40 24.56 -4.29
N GLU A 200 -8.98 23.32 -4.56
CA GLU A 200 -9.89 22.16 -4.61
C GLU A 200 -10.46 21.82 -3.23
N ILE A 201 -9.64 21.85 -2.17
CA ILE A 201 -10.10 21.71 -0.79
C ILE A 201 -11.11 22.81 -0.45
N GLY A 202 -10.82 24.06 -0.82
CA GLY A 202 -11.76 25.17 -0.66
C GLY A 202 -13.08 24.97 -1.42
N ARG A 203 -13.03 24.41 -2.63
CA ARG A 203 -14.19 24.07 -3.45
C ARG A 203 -15.06 23.01 -2.78
N ILE A 204 -14.45 21.94 -2.28
CA ILE A 204 -15.14 20.82 -1.61
C ILE A 204 -15.85 21.32 -0.35
N LEU A 205 -15.13 21.98 0.56
CA LEU A 205 -15.69 22.44 1.84
C LEU A 205 -16.76 23.52 1.65
N SER A 206 -16.55 24.46 0.73
CA SER A 206 -17.57 25.45 0.37
C SER A 206 -18.79 24.80 -0.29
N GLY A 207 -18.58 23.76 -1.10
CA GLY A 207 -19.66 22.95 -1.67
C GLY A 207 -20.50 22.30 -0.58
N ALA A 208 -19.85 21.68 0.40
CA ALA A 208 -20.53 21.05 1.53
C ALA A 208 -21.36 22.06 2.34
N PHE A 209 -20.79 23.24 2.64
CA PHE A 209 -21.49 24.34 3.30
C PHE A 209 -22.74 24.78 2.51
N ARG A 210 -22.60 25.07 1.21
CA ARG A 210 -23.74 25.52 0.38
C ARG A 210 -24.84 24.47 0.27
N SER A 211 -24.49 23.18 0.18
CA SER A 211 -25.46 22.09 0.17
C SER A 211 -26.22 21.99 1.50
N HIS A 212 -25.55 22.26 2.62
CA HIS A 212 -26.18 22.33 3.93
C HIS A 212 -27.18 23.49 4.03
N GLU A 213 -26.75 24.70 3.67
CA GLU A 213 -27.60 25.91 3.71
C GLU A 213 -28.86 25.77 2.85
N ARG A 214 -28.81 24.97 1.79
CA ARG A 214 -29.96 24.65 0.92
C ARG A 214 -30.87 23.55 1.47
N GLY A 215 -30.58 22.98 2.64
CA GLY A 215 -31.33 21.88 3.22
C GLY A 215 -31.19 20.55 2.46
N LEU A 216 -30.17 20.41 1.61
CA LEU A 216 -29.95 19.21 0.80
C LEU A 216 -29.18 18.10 1.54
N ARG A 217 -28.76 18.36 2.78
CA ARG A 217 -28.03 17.40 3.62
C ARG A 217 -28.93 16.87 4.73
N ALA A 218 -29.16 15.56 4.69
CA ALA A 218 -29.90 14.87 5.74
C ALA A 218 -29.09 14.72 7.05
N ARG A 219 -27.75 14.71 6.98
CA ARG A 219 -26.86 14.56 8.15
C ARG A 219 -25.94 15.76 8.30
N GLY A 220 -25.56 16.03 9.55
CA GLY A 220 -24.83 17.21 9.98
C GLY A 220 -23.32 17.15 9.86
N HIS A 221 -22.75 16.32 8.97
CA HIS A 221 -21.30 16.19 8.76
C HIS A 221 -20.94 16.04 7.26
N LEU A 222 -19.63 16.09 6.95
CA LEU A 222 -19.11 15.78 5.61
C LEU A 222 -19.44 14.34 5.20
N LEU A 223 -19.69 14.11 3.92
CA LEU A 223 -19.85 12.75 3.39
C LEU A 223 -18.49 12.01 3.41
N PRO A 224 -18.48 10.66 3.52
CA PRO A 224 -17.26 9.87 3.37
C PRO A 224 -16.49 10.22 2.09
N THR A 225 -17.19 10.32 0.97
CA THR A 225 -16.66 10.69 -0.35
C THR A 225 -16.05 12.09 -0.38
N GLU A 226 -16.67 13.09 0.26
CA GLU A 226 -16.13 14.45 0.32
C GLU A 226 -14.81 14.52 1.09
N SER A 227 -14.69 13.79 2.20
CA SER A 227 -13.42 13.71 2.93
C SER A 227 -12.37 12.94 2.14
N MET A 228 -12.77 11.87 1.43
CA MET A 228 -11.90 11.15 0.51
C MET A 228 -11.41 12.01 -0.67
N GLU A 229 -12.21 12.99 -1.13
CA GLU A 229 -11.84 13.97 -2.16
C GLU A 229 -10.75 14.93 -1.68
N ILE A 230 -10.78 15.34 -0.41
CA ILE A 230 -9.70 16.17 0.17
C ILE A 230 -8.37 15.42 0.10
N ASP A 231 -8.36 14.17 0.56
CA ASP A 231 -7.16 13.34 0.47
C ASP A 231 -6.80 12.93 -0.97
N HIS A 232 -7.78 12.92 -1.88
CA HIS A 232 -7.52 12.74 -3.30
C HIS A 232 -6.70 13.91 -3.84
N ALA A 233 -7.14 15.15 -3.60
CA ALA A 233 -6.41 16.37 -3.98
C ALA A 233 -5.00 16.41 -3.36
N ILE A 234 -4.87 16.00 -2.09
CA ILE A 234 -3.57 15.84 -1.42
C ILE A 234 -2.68 14.84 -2.17
N ALA A 235 -3.22 13.67 -2.50
CA ALA A 235 -2.45 12.65 -3.22
C ALA A 235 -2.05 13.11 -4.63
N GLU A 236 -2.92 13.79 -5.37
CA GLU A 236 -2.62 14.37 -6.68
C GLU A 236 -1.49 15.41 -6.61
N CYS A 237 -1.54 16.27 -5.59
CA CYS A 237 -0.49 17.23 -5.28
C CYS A 237 0.87 16.53 -5.12
N VAL A 238 0.93 15.45 -4.33
CA VAL A 238 2.16 14.69 -4.10
C VAL A 238 2.65 13.97 -5.36
N VAL A 239 1.75 13.34 -6.15
CA VAL A 239 2.10 12.59 -7.37
C VAL A 239 2.74 13.49 -8.43
N SER A 240 2.32 14.75 -8.52
CA SER A 240 2.88 15.72 -9.47
C SER A 240 4.40 15.99 -9.29
N GLY A 241 4.98 15.58 -8.14
CA GLY A 241 6.41 15.59 -7.85
C GLY A 241 7.23 14.52 -8.57
N GLY A 242 6.61 13.62 -9.33
CA GLY A 242 7.29 12.72 -10.27
C GLY A 242 8.04 11.53 -9.66
N ASN A 243 8.09 11.40 -8.33
CA ASN A 243 8.94 10.39 -7.66
C ASN A 243 8.22 9.12 -7.17
N ARG A 244 6.89 9.07 -7.09
CA ARG A 244 6.12 7.85 -6.77
C ARG A 244 4.61 8.09 -6.91
N ARG A 245 3.83 7.06 -7.24
CA ARG A 245 2.37 7.10 -7.02
C ARG A 245 2.09 7.14 -5.52
N SER A 246 1.24 8.06 -5.08
CA SER A 246 0.63 8.01 -3.76
C SER A 246 -0.24 6.76 -3.69
N ALA A 247 -0.09 5.96 -2.63
CA ALA A 247 -0.90 4.77 -2.40
C ALA A 247 -1.83 5.03 -1.22
N ARG A 248 -3.14 5.01 -1.46
CA ARG A 248 -4.15 5.14 -0.40
C ARG A 248 -5.09 3.95 -0.35
N MET A 249 -5.64 3.70 0.83
CA MET A 249 -6.76 2.79 1.06
C MET A 249 -7.85 3.52 1.80
N ALA A 250 -9.05 3.53 1.23
CA ALA A 250 -10.23 4.13 1.83
C ALA A 250 -11.22 3.03 2.21
N ILE A 251 -11.67 3.07 3.45
CA ILE A 251 -12.56 2.07 4.04
C ILE A 251 -13.87 2.74 4.47
N CYS A 252 -15.00 2.07 4.27
CA CYS A 252 -16.29 2.49 4.80
C CYS A 252 -17.07 1.28 5.32
N ALA A 253 -17.73 1.43 6.46
CA ALA A 253 -18.55 0.38 7.07
C ALA A 253 -19.72 -0.01 6.18
N TRP A 254 -19.99 -1.30 6.10
CA TRP A 254 -21.10 -1.86 5.30
C TRP A 254 -22.47 -1.26 5.68
N ASN A 255 -22.64 -0.88 6.95
CA ASN A 255 -23.85 -0.28 7.49
C ASN A 255 -23.79 1.26 7.57
N ASP A 256 -22.82 1.89 6.89
CA ASP A 256 -22.75 3.34 6.81
C ASP A 256 -23.96 3.89 6.02
N PRO A 257 -24.59 4.98 6.47
CA PRO A 257 -25.69 5.60 5.73
C PRO A 257 -25.36 6.05 4.31
N TYR A 258 -24.08 6.21 3.98
CA TYR A 258 -23.60 6.62 2.66
C TYR A 258 -22.86 5.49 1.93
N ILE A 259 -23.05 4.23 2.34
CA ILE A 259 -22.35 3.08 1.74
C ILE A 259 -22.60 2.96 0.23
N GLU A 260 -23.81 3.23 -0.25
CA GLU A 260 -24.10 3.16 -1.69
C GLU A 260 -23.35 4.23 -2.50
N GLU A 261 -23.19 5.42 -1.94
CA GLU A 261 -22.41 6.50 -2.57
C GLU A 261 -20.91 6.14 -2.57
N PHE A 262 -20.41 5.57 -1.47
CA PHE A 262 -19.05 5.07 -1.38
C PHE A 262 -18.77 3.96 -2.41
N LEU A 263 -19.67 2.99 -2.57
CA LEU A 263 -19.54 1.91 -3.56
C LEU A 263 -19.56 2.45 -5.00
N ALA A 264 -20.27 3.55 -5.25
CA ALA A 264 -20.34 4.19 -6.57
C ALA A 264 -19.20 5.20 -6.82
N CYS A 265 -18.36 5.53 -5.83
CA CYS A 265 -17.46 6.69 -5.92
C CYS A 265 -16.42 6.62 -7.05
N LYS A 266 -16.09 5.42 -7.53
CA LYS A 266 -15.12 5.18 -8.62
C LYS A 266 -15.75 4.95 -9.99
N GLN A 267 -17.06 5.17 -10.14
CA GLN A 267 -17.72 5.11 -11.46
C GLN A 267 -17.25 6.23 -12.40
N ASP A 268 -16.85 7.38 -11.84
CA ASP A 268 -16.18 8.45 -12.58
C ASP A 268 -14.66 8.21 -12.55
N PRO A 269 -14.01 7.87 -13.69
CA PRO A 269 -12.58 7.59 -13.73
C PRO A 269 -11.71 8.82 -13.39
N GLY A 270 -12.27 10.03 -13.43
CA GLY A 270 -11.58 11.25 -13.04
C GLY A 270 -11.49 11.48 -11.54
N ARG A 271 -12.18 10.69 -10.71
CA ARG A 271 -12.26 10.88 -9.26
C ARG A 271 -11.73 9.65 -8.52
N HIS A 272 -11.15 9.88 -7.34
CA HIS A 272 -10.70 8.83 -6.42
C HIS A 272 -9.72 7.79 -6.99
N TRP A 273 -9.09 8.04 -8.15
CA TRP A 273 -8.11 7.13 -8.76
C TRP A 273 -6.82 6.96 -7.92
N THR A 274 -6.59 7.84 -6.93
CA THR A 274 -5.44 7.77 -6.01
C THR A 274 -5.62 6.82 -4.84
N THR A 275 -6.81 6.20 -4.68
CA THR A 275 -7.10 5.27 -3.59
C THR A 275 -7.69 3.98 -4.11
N ASN A 276 -7.34 2.86 -3.47
CA ASN A 276 -8.20 1.69 -3.54
C ASN A 276 -9.32 1.81 -2.49
N ILE A 277 -10.48 1.22 -2.74
CA ILE A 277 -11.61 1.21 -1.79
C ILE A 277 -11.88 -0.19 -1.24
N SER A 278 -12.26 -0.28 0.03
CA SER A 278 -12.72 -1.53 0.66
C SER A 278 -13.90 -1.28 1.60
N VAL A 279 -14.72 -2.30 1.81
CA VAL A 279 -15.83 -2.27 2.76
C VAL A 279 -15.39 -2.91 4.08
N GLU A 280 -15.57 -2.18 5.18
CA GLU A 280 -15.47 -2.74 6.53
C GLU A 280 -16.67 -3.64 6.81
N ILE A 281 -16.41 -4.90 7.11
CA ILE A 281 -17.40 -5.90 7.53
C ILE A 281 -17.10 -6.38 8.95
N ASP A 282 -18.15 -6.75 9.68
CA ASP A 282 -18.08 -7.27 11.04
C ASP A 282 -18.82 -8.62 11.15
N GLN A 283 -18.90 -9.16 12.37
CA GLN A 283 -19.61 -10.42 12.61
C GLN A 283 -21.09 -10.33 12.24
N ASP A 284 -21.74 -9.16 12.41
CA ASP A 284 -23.14 -8.99 12.06
C ASP A 284 -23.35 -9.12 10.55
N PHE A 285 -22.49 -8.49 9.73
CA PHE A 285 -22.52 -8.67 8.27
C PHE A 285 -22.43 -10.15 7.86
N ILE A 286 -21.47 -10.88 8.44
CA ILE A 286 -21.25 -12.30 8.18
C ILE A 286 -22.47 -13.13 8.59
N ASP A 287 -23.02 -12.87 9.78
CA ASP A 287 -24.18 -13.60 10.30
C ASP A 287 -25.44 -13.35 9.46
N TYR A 288 -25.60 -12.14 8.91
CA TYR A 288 -26.71 -11.80 8.01
C TYR A 288 -26.64 -12.55 6.68
N LEU A 289 -25.44 -12.70 6.10
CA LEU A 289 -25.25 -13.45 4.86
C LEU A 289 -25.46 -14.95 5.08
N SER A 290 -24.75 -15.56 6.04
CA SER A 290 -24.65 -17.02 6.13
C SER A 290 -25.82 -17.73 6.82
N ASN A 291 -26.68 -17.03 7.55
CA ASN A 291 -27.75 -17.66 8.35
C ASN A 291 -29.16 -17.13 8.10
N GLY A 292 -29.34 -16.15 7.19
CA GLY A 292 -30.64 -15.48 7.06
C GLY A 292 -31.17 -15.00 8.42
N LYS A 293 -30.29 -14.49 9.30
CA LYS A 293 -30.69 -13.93 10.60
C LYS A 293 -31.82 -12.93 10.35
N HIS A 294 -32.98 -13.19 10.97
CA HIS A 294 -34.03 -12.18 11.05
C HIS A 294 -33.54 -11.03 11.93
N ASP A 295 -33.81 -9.79 11.49
CA ASP A 295 -33.35 -8.55 12.11
C ASP A 295 -33.55 -8.50 13.62
N ASP A 296 -32.47 -8.71 14.37
CA ASP A 296 -32.41 -8.38 15.79
C ASP A 296 -32.22 -6.86 16.02
N PHE A 297 -31.86 -6.09 14.96
CA PHE A 297 -31.56 -4.65 15.00
C PHE A 297 -32.63 -3.74 14.35
N GLY A 298 -33.78 -4.29 13.95
CA GLY A 298 -34.85 -3.57 13.24
C GLY A 298 -34.79 -3.77 11.72
N PRO A 299 -35.86 -3.45 10.98
CA PRO A 299 -36.05 -3.88 9.60
C PRO A 299 -34.94 -3.40 8.63
N GLY A 300 -34.33 -4.33 7.89
CA GLY A 300 -33.48 -4.08 6.72
C GLY A 300 -32.00 -4.45 6.83
N GLY A 301 -31.50 -4.97 7.96
CA GLY A 301 -30.08 -5.29 8.15
C GLY A 301 -29.59 -6.39 7.21
N ALA A 302 -30.36 -7.48 7.09
CA ALA A 302 -30.07 -8.57 6.14
C ALA A 302 -30.15 -8.11 4.68
N GLU A 303 -31.14 -7.27 4.35
CA GLU A 303 -31.30 -6.71 2.99
C GLU A 303 -30.10 -5.82 2.62
N MET A 304 -29.63 -4.98 3.55
CA MET A 304 -28.45 -4.16 3.36
C MET A 304 -27.17 -4.99 3.21
N ALA A 305 -26.96 -6.00 4.07
CA ALA A 305 -25.79 -6.87 3.96
C ALA A 305 -25.73 -7.59 2.61
N TYR A 306 -26.86 -8.13 2.15
CA TYR A 306 -26.97 -8.78 0.85
C TYR A 306 -26.74 -7.81 -0.32
N MET A 307 -27.34 -6.62 -0.27
CA MET A 307 -27.16 -5.57 -1.28
C MET A 307 -25.69 -5.15 -1.37
N VAL A 308 -25.05 -4.88 -0.23
CA VAL A 308 -23.63 -4.51 -0.17
C VAL A 308 -22.76 -5.64 -0.68
N HIS A 309 -23.02 -6.89 -0.28
CA HIS A 309 -22.27 -8.04 -0.76
C HIS A 309 -22.32 -8.17 -2.28
N ARG A 310 -23.52 -8.13 -2.87
CA ARG A 310 -23.69 -8.18 -4.33
C ARG A 310 -22.95 -7.05 -5.05
N LYS A 311 -23.07 -5.80 -4.59
CA LYS A 311 -22.40 -4.65 -5.22
C LYS A 311 -20.88 -4.71 -5.11
N VAL A 312 -20.36 -5.22 -3.99
CA VAL A 312 -18.92 -5.43 -3.82
C VAL A 312 -18.41 -6.45 -4.83
N VAL A 313 -19.08 -7.61 -4.96
CA VAL A 313 -18.66 -8.66 -5.90
C VAL A 313 -18.83 -8.22 -7.35
N GLU A 314 -19.91 -7.51 -7.68
CA GLU A 314 -20.09 -6.89 -9.00
C GLU A 314 -18.92 -5.94 -9.34
N GLY A 315 -18.52 -5.10 -8.38
CA GLY A 315 -17.35 -4.23 -8.52
C GLY A 315 -16.03 -5.00 -8.70
N MET A 316 -15.80 -6.05 -7.90
CA MET A 316 -14.62 -6.92 -8.05
C MET A 316 -14.53 -7.52 -9.45
N LEU A 317 -15.64 -8.03 -9.98
CA LEU A 317 -15.71 -8.59 -11.33
C LEU A 317 -15.56 -7.52 -12.43
N ALA A 318 -15.91 -6.27 -12.15
CA ALA A 318 -15.83 -5.18 -13.12
C ALA A 318 -14.46 -4.48 -13.17
N ASN A 319 -13.78 -4.31 -12.02
CA ASN A 319 -12.52 -3.54 -11.94
C ASN A 319 -11.58 -3.95 -10.78
N GLY A 320 -11.92 -4.99 -10.02
CA GLY A 320 -11.16 -5.48 -8.87
C GLY A 320 -11.39 -4.72 -7.56
N GLU A 321 -12.41 -3.86 -7.49
CA GLU A 321 -12.74 -3.05 -6.32
C GLU A 321 -14.26 -2.92 -6.12
N PRO A 322 -14.75 -2.78 -4.88
CA PRO A 322 -14.01 -2.69 -3.62
C PRO A 322 -13.50 -4.05 -3.11
N GLY A 323 -12.51 -4.01 -2.21
CA GLY A 323 -12.11 -5.15 -1.37
C GLY A 323 -12.98 -5.29 -0.12
N TYR A 324 -12.74 -6.34 0.66
CA TYR A 324 -13.24 -6.48 2.03
C TYR A 324 -12.15 -6.24 3.07
N TRP A 325 -12.54 -5.68 4.21
CA TRP A 325 -11.77 -5.69 5.44
C TRP A 325 -12.65 -6.15 6.61
N ASN A 326 -12.32 -7.28 7.21
CA ASN A 326 -13.05 -7.86 8.35
C ASN A 326 -12.51 -7.26 9.65
N SER A 327 -13.21 -6.27 10.20
CA SER A 327 -12.77 -5.53 11.39
C SER A 327 -12.85 -6.38 12.66
N THR A 328 -13.86 -7.27 12.76
CA THR A 328 -13.99 -8.19 13.89
C THR A 328 -12.78 -9.11 13.98
N TYR A 329 -12.42 -9.77 12.88
CA TYR A 329 -11.27 -10.68 12.89
C TYR A 329 -9.94 -9.91 13.00
N SER A 330 -9.84 -8.72 12.40
CA SER A 330 -8.64 -7.88 12.49
C SER A 330 -8.33 -7.43 13.90
N ASN A 331 -9.35 -7.07 14.69
CA ASN A 331 -9.20 -6.65 16.09
C ASN A 331 -8.94 -7.82 17.07
N ALA A 332 -9.05 -9.07 16.62
CA ALA A 332 -8.81 -10.23 17.49
C ALA A 332 -7.37 -10.28 17.99
N GLY A 333 -7.21 -10.19 19.31
CA GLY A 333 -5.91 -10.22 19.99
C GLY A 333 -5.09 -8.93 19.86
N GLU A 334 -5.72 -7.82 19.47
CA GLU A 334 -5.14 -6.48 19.53
C GLU A 334 -5.28 -5.89 20.95
N VAL A 335 -4.40 -4.95 21.30
CA VAL A 335 -4.45 -4.23 22.59
C VAL A 335 -5.23 -2.92 22.49
N GLY A 336 -5.24 -2.29 21.32
CA GLY A 336 -6.06 -1.12 20.98
C GLY A 336 -6.98 -1.42 19.80
N GLU A 337 -7.89 -0.49 19.51
CA GLU A 337 -8.81 -0.61 18.37
C GLU A 337 -8.07 -0.35 17.06
N VAL A 338 -8.02 -1.37 16.23
CA VAL A 338 -7.57 -1.28 14.85
C VAL A 338 -8.73 -0.77 13.98
N ILE A 339 -8.51 0.37 13.33
CA ILE A 339 -9.58 1.13 12.65
C ILE A 339 -9.56 1.00 11.13
N ALA A 340 -8.43 0.57 10.57
CA ALA A 340 -8.21 0.38 9.14
C ALA A 340 -7.04 -0.56 8.88
N THR A 341 -6.70 -0.76 7.61
CA THR A 341 -5.48 -1.45 7.19
C THR A 341 -4.61 -0.53 6.33
N ASN A 342 -3.32 -0.82 6.27
CA ASN A 342 -2.42 -0.15 5.36
C ASN A 342 -2.80 -0.44 3.88
N PRO A 343 -2.28 0.30 2.88
CA PRO A 343 -2.80 0.20 1.51
C PRO A 343 -2.74 -1.17 0.83
N CYS A 344 -1.87 -2.06 1.28
CA CYS A 344 -1.75 -3.41 0.73
C CYS A 344 -2.62 -4.43 1.49
N GLY A 345 -3.19 -4.08 2.64
CA GLY A 345 -4.14 -4.92 3.37
C GLY A 345 -3.51 -5.93 4.36
N GLU A 346 -2.19 -6.02 4.45
CA GLU A 346 -1.49 -7.04 5.24
C GLU A 346 -1.29 -6.70 6.72
N ILE A 347 -1.33 -5.41 7.07
CA ILE A 347 -1.26 -4.94 8.45
C ILE A 347 -2.51 -4.11 8.77
N ALA A 348 -3.37 -4.68 9.59
CA ALA A 348 -4.43 -3.95 10.26
C ALA A 348 -3.79 -3.10 11.39
N LEU A 349 -4.08 -1.80 11.43
CA LEU A 349 -3.37 -0.81 12.23
C LEU A 349 -4.31 0.05 13.09
N GLU A 350 -3.87 0.39 14.29
CA GLU A 350 -4.46 1.47 15.08
C GLU A 350 -4.31 2.82 14.36
N ALA A 351 -5.06 3.82 14.82
CA ALA A 351 -4.83 5.21 14.45
C ALA A 351 -3.35 5.60 14.63
N TRP A 352 -2.76 6.24 13.61
CA TRP A 352 -1.38 6.75 13.58
C TRP A 352 -0.28 5.67 13.53
N GLU A 353 -0.63 4.39 13.58
CA GLU A 353 0.34 3.30 13.61
C GLU A 353 1.00 3.09 12.23
N ASN A 354 2.18 2.46 12.22
CA ASN A 354 2.96 2.18 11.02
C ASN A 354 3.22 0.68 10.84
N CYS A 355 3.44 0.33 9.58
CA CYS A 355 3.86 -1.00 9.16
C CYS A 355 5.40 -1.15 9.26
N ASN A 356 5.88 -2.37 9.58
CA ASN A 356 7.31 -2.70 9.70
C ASN A 356 7.55 -4.16 9.25
N LEU A 357 8.16 -4.35 8.09
CA LEU A 357 8.11 -5.62 7.35
C LEU A 357 9.47 -6.18 6.96
N GLY A 358 9.56 -7.51 7.00
CA GLY A 358 10.65 -8.25 6.39
C GLY A 358 10.25 -9.69 6.08
N HIS A 359 10.98 -10.30 5.16
CA HIS A 359 10.52 -11.50 4.47
C HIS A 359 11.59 -12.59 4.47
N ILE A 360 11.13 -13.82 4.56
CA ILE A 360 11.96 -15.02 4.39
C ILE A 360 11.65 -15.61 3.02
N ASN A 361 12.69 -15.78 2.21
CA ASN A 361 12.57 -16.49 0.93
C ASN A 361 12.58 -17.99 1.20
N LEU A 362 11.42 -18.65 1.15
CA LEU A 362 11.33 -20.08 1.44
C LEU A 362 12.12 -20.92 0.42
N ASP A 363 12.13 -20.48 -0.84
CA ASP A 363 12.82 -21.14 -1.95
C ASP A 363 14.33 -21.26 -1.69
N ALA A 364 14.95 -20.25 -1.06
CA ALA A 364 16.37 -20.23 -0.74
C ALA A 364 16.82 -21.30 0.28
N PHE A 365 15.88 -22.01 0.91
CA PHE A 365 16.17 -23.09 1.86
C PHE A 365 15.92 -24.49 1.31
N VAL A 366 15.46 -24.61 0.06
CA VAL A 366 15.29 -25.91 -0.59
C VAL A 366 16.66 -26.54 -0.84
N LEU A 367 16.83 -27.82 -0.46
CA LEU A 367 18.05 -28.58 -0.66
C LEU A 367 17.89 -29.56 -1.83
N ASP A 368 19.01 -30.12 -2.29
CA ASP A 368 19.00 -31.22 -3.24
C ASP A 368 18.45 -32.49 -2.56
N GLY A 369 17.53 -33.17 -3.26
CA GLY A 369 16.85 -34.37 -2.77
C GLY A 369 15.34 -34.19 -2.65
N HIS A 370 14.62 -35.31 -2.60
CA HIS A 370 13.17 -35.32 -2.53
C HIS A 370 12.69 -34.81 -1.17
N GLU A 371 11.82 -33.79 -1.15
CA GLU A 371 11.29 -33.17 0.09
C GLU A 371 12.39 -32.73 1.09
N ALA A 372 13.55 -32.32 0.59
CA ALA A 372 14.66 -31.86 1.42
C ALA A 372 14.72 -30.33 1.49
N PHE A 373 14.80 -29.77 2.71
CA PHE A 373 15.05 -28.35 2.95
C PHE A 373 15.79 -28.12 4.28
N ASP A 374 16.51 -27.00 4.39
CA ASP A 374 17.25 -26.61 5.58
C ASP A 374 16.33 -25.96 6.62
N GLU A 375 15.64 -26.79 7.42
CA GLU A 375 14.75 -26.30 8.47
C GLU A 375 15.49 -25.50 9.57
N SER A 376 16.75 -25.84 9.86
CA SER A 376 17.52 -25.13 10.90
C SER A 376 17.90 -23.72 10.45
N GLY A 377 18.38 -23.59 9.21
CA GLY A 377 18.62 -22.30 8.58
C GLY A 377 17.34 -21.48 8.45
N LEU A 378 16.22 -22.11 8.08
CA LEU A 378 14.93 -21.44 7.98
C LEU A 378 14.48 -20.88 9.34
N LYS A 379 14.61 -21.66 10.42
CA LYS A 379 14.36 -21.20 11.79
C LYS A 379 15.25 -20.00 12.15
N ARG A 380 16.56 -20.09 11.87
CA ARG A 380 17.51 -19.03 12.17
C ARG A 380 17.20 -17.74 11.40
N ALA A 381 16.78 -17.86 10.14
CA ALA A 381 16.36 -16.73 9.31
C ALA A 381 15.15 -16.00 9.90
N HIS A 382 14.15 -16.73 10.38
CA HIS A 382 12.99 -16.15 11.08
C HIS A 382 13.40 -15.41 12.36
N GLU A 383 14.30 -15.99 13.17
CA GLU A 383 14.81 -15.34 14.39
C GLU A 383 15.54 -14.04 14.08
N LEU A 384 16.46 -14.05 13.10
CA LEU A 384 17.26 -12.88 12.72
C LEU A 384 16.39 -11.77 12.12
N MET A 385 15.42 -12.11 11.27
CA MET A 385 14.50 -11.12 10.72
C MET A 385 13.58 -10.53 11.81
N THR A 386 13.12 -11.36 12.75
CA THR A 386 12.36 -10.87 13.91
C THR A 386 13.14 -9.83 14.70
N ARG A 387 14.41 -10.12 15.03
CA ARG A 387 15.29 -9.19 15.74
C ARG A 387 15.59 -7.94 14.92
N PHE A 388 15.79 -8.08 13.61
CA PHE A 388 15.96 -6.95 12.69
C PHE A 388 14.78 -5.98 12.77
N LEU A 389 13.54 -6.49 12.67
CA LEU A 389 12.34 -5.64 12.69
C LEU A 389 12.12 -5.01 14.06
N ILE A 390 12.39 -5.71 15.16
CA ILE A 390 12.33 -5.12 16.51
C ILE A 390 13.29 -3.94 16.64
N ARG A 391 14.55 -4.09 16.18
CA ARG A 391 15.50 -2.97 16.17
C ARG A 391 15.03 -1.81 15.30
N ALA A 392 14.36 -2.09 14.19
CA ALA A 392 13.83 -1.04 13.33
C ALA A 392 12.78 -0.16 14.04
N THR A 393 12.14 -0.63 15.11
CA THR A 393 11.23 0.19 15.94
C THR A 393 11.94 1.29 16.76
N TYR A 394 13.26 1.32 16.76
CA TYR A 394 14.07 2.41 17.33
C TYR A 394 14.44 3.48 16.28
N GLY A 395 14.00 3.33 15.03
CA GLY A 395 14.15 4.36 14.01
C GLY A 395 13.37 5.63 14.37
N ASP A 396 13.81 6.78 13.85
CA ASP A 396 13.19 8.05 14.19
C ASP A 396 11.78 8.18 13.59
N VAL A 397 10.86 8.65 14.43
CA VAL A 397 9.48 8.99 14.06
C VAL A 397 9.22 10.41 14.53
N ASN A 398 8.97 11.31 13.58
CA ASN A 398 8.83 12.74 13.86
C ASN A 398 7.42 13.11 14.38
N ASP A 399 6.44 12.25 14.15
CA ASP A 399 5.07 12.45 14.58
C ASP A 399 4.86 11.86 15.98
N ALA A 400 4.42 12.68 16.94
CA ALA A 400 4.37 12.28 18.34
C ALA A 400 3.38 11.15 18.61
N GLU A 401 2.21 11.18 17.99
CA GLU A 401 1.17 10.16 18.17
C GLU A 401 1.63 8.83 17.56
N GLN A 402 2.21 8.86 16.37
CA GLN A 402 2.82 7.68 15.77
C GLN A 402 3.97 7.12 16.61
N ALA A 403 4.83 7.99 17.16
CA ALA A 403 5.94 7.56 18.01
C ALA A 403 5.44 6.88 19.30
N GLU A 404 4.36 7.39 19.89
CA GLU A 404 3.70 6.77 21.04
C GLU A 404 3.14 5.38 20.68
N ARG A 405 2.39 5.27 19.57
CA ARG A 405 1.83 3.99 19.10
C ARG A 405 2.93 2.97 18.80
N LEU A 406 3.99 3.39 18.10
CA LEU A 406 5.14 2.54 17.79
C LEU A 406 5.83 2.04 19.08
N ALA A 407 6.00 2.93 20.06
CA ALA A 407 6.64 2.59 21.32
C ALA A 407 5.83 1.59 22.15
N ALA A 408 4.49 1.73 22.13
CA ALA A 408 3.56 0.86 22.84
C ALA A 408 3.42 -0.52 22.18
N ASN A 409 3.18 -0.55 20.87
CA ASN A 409 2.78 -1.77 20.17
C ASN A 409 3.96 -2.57 19.64
N ARG A 410 5.08 -1.91 19.30
CA ARG A 410 6.29 -2.53 18.71
C ARG A 410 5.97 -3.50 17.57
N ARG A 411 4.88 -3.27 16.83
CA ARG A 411 4.35 -4.18 15.81
C ARG A 411 5.40 -4.49 14.75
N ILE A 412 5.49 -5.77 14.38
CA ILE A 412 6.34 -6.24 13.27
C ILE A 412 5.53 -7.18 12.36
N GLY A 413 6.03 -7.37 11.15
CA GLY A 413 5.46 -8.30 10.18
C GLY A 413 6.55 -9.09 9.46
N VAL A 414 6.88 -10.27 10.01
CA VAL A 414 7.70 -11.27 9.33
C VAL A 414 6.79 -12.02 8.35
N GLY A 415 7.13 -11.99 7.06
CA GLY A 415 6.38 -12.66 6.00
C GLY A 415 7.22 -13.62 5.16
N HIS A 416 6.59 -14.19 4.13
CA HIS A 416 7.21 -15.12 3.21
C HIS A 416 7.16 -14.62 1.77
N LEU A 417 8.13 -15.07 0.98
CA LEU A 417 8.12 -15.04 -0.49
C LEU A 417 8.71 -16.36 -1.02
N GLY A 418 8.56 -16.63 -2.31
CA GLY A 418 9.06 -17.87 -2.91
C GLY A 418 8.26 -19.10 -2.50
N VAL A 419 7.00 -18.94 -2.08
CA VAL A 419 6.22 -20.04 -1.49
C VAL A 419 5.84 -21.11 -2.50
N GLN A 420 5.35 -20.71 -3.68
CA GLN A 420 5.04 -21.73 -4.69
C GLN A 420 6.31 -22.41 -5.18
N ALA A 421 7.41 -21.66 -5.36
CA ALA A 421 8.70 -22.25 -5.71
C ALA A 421 9.14 -23.30 -4.67
N PHE A 422 9.02 -22.99 -3.39
CA PHE A 422 9.26 -23.95 -2.30
C PHE A 422 8.35 -25.18 -2.41
N LEU A 423 7.03 -25.01 -2.58
CA LEU A 423 6.09 -26.14 -2.68
C LEU A 423 6.40 -27.04 -3.89
N ALA A 424 6.55 -26.45 -5.08
CA ALA A 424 6.77 -27.18 -6.31
C ALA A 424 8.13 -27.91 -6.29
N LYS A 425 9.19 -27.28 -5.77
CA LYS A 425 10.51 -27.95 -5.60
C LYS A 425 10.51 -29.02 -4.50
N GLN A 426 9.41 -29.17 -3.77
CA GLN A 426 9.18 -30.25 -2.80
C GLN A 426 8.15 -31.27 -3.28
N GLY A 427 7.68 -31.20 -4.53
CA GLY A 427 6.71 -32.15 -5.08
C GLY A 427 5.25 -31.87 -4.69
N VAL A 428 4.93 -30.67 -4.20
CA VAL A 428 3.58 -30.31 -3.72
C VAL A 428 2.94 -29.30 -4.65
N ARG A 429 1.74 -29.59 -5.15
CA ARG A 429 0.95 -28.63 -5.94
C ARG A 429 0.47 -27.46 -5.07
N TYR A 430 0.28 -26.30 -5.69
CA TYR A 430 -0.24 -25.14 -4.99
C TYR A 430 -1.65 -25.42 -4.45
N SER A 431 -2.50 -26.04 -5.28
CA SER A 431 -3.88 -26.43 -4.95
C SER A 431 -3.99 -27.46 -3.82
N GLU A 432 -2.94 -28.26 -3.59
CA GLU A 432 -2.89 -29.29 -2.55
C GLU A 432 -2.38 -28.75 -1.20
N ALA A 433 -1.67 -27.62 -1.21
CA ALA A 433 -1.06 -27.05 0.00
C ALA A 433 -2.04 -26.82 1.17
N PRO A 434 -3.29 -26.35 0.94
CA PRO A 434 -4.28 -26.22 2.02
C PRO A 434 -4.62 -27.53 2.74
N ALA A 435 -4.45 -28.69 2.10
CA ALA A 435 -4.63 -30.00 2.71
C ALA A 435 -3.30 -30.67 3.14
N HIS A 436 -2.16 -30.09 2.73
CA HIS A 436 -0.85 -30.68 2.96
C HIS A 436 -0.36 -30.50 4.41
N THR A 437 -0.52 -31.55 5.23
CA THR A 437 -0.29 -31.50 6.68
C THR A 437 1.12 -31.03 7.06
N ARG A 438 2.17 -31.52 6.37
CA ARG A 438 3.56 -31.14 6.70
C ARG A 438 3.80 -29.65 6.51
N PHE A 439 3.26 -29.07 5.44
CA PHE A 439 3.42 -27.64 5.15
C PHE A 439 2.67 -26.77 6.17
N ARG A 440 1.42 -27.11 6.50
CA ARG A 440 0.67 -26.41 7.55
C ARG A 440 1.37 -26.45 8.90
N LEU A 441 1.91 -27.62 9.29
CA LEU A 441 2.68 -27.76 10.53
C LEU A 441 3.99 -26.95 10.51
N LEU A 442 4.63 -26.81 9.35
CA LEU A 442 5.80 -25.94 9.17
C LEU A 442 5.43 -24.47 9.38
N LEU A 443 4.34 -23.99 8.76
CA LEU A 443 3.85 -22.62 8.94
C LEU A 443 3.59 -22.31 10.42
N GLY A 444 2.82 -23.17 11.12
CA GLY A 444 2.56 -23.01 12.54
C GLY A 444 3.83 -23.06 13.40
N ARG A 445 4.84 -23.86 13.02
CA ARG A 445 6.14 -23.91 13.71
C ARG A 445 6.91 -22.61 13.52
N MET A 446 6.99 -22.09 12.29
CA MET A 446 7.68 -20.83 12.00
C MET A 446 6.99 -19.63 12.69
N LYS A 447 5.66 -19.61 12.75
CA LYS A 447 4.90 -18.63 13.55
C LYS A 447 5.34 -18.63 15.02
N ARG A 448 5.46 -19.82 15.63
CA ARG A 448 5.94 -19.96 17.02
C ARG A 448 7.40 -19.52 17.19
N VAL A 449 8.27 -19.81 16.22
CA VAL A 449 9.67 -19.35 16.23
C VAL A 449 9.73 -17.82 16.25
N VAL A 450 8.99 -17.16 15.36
CA VAL A 450 8.92 -15.69 15.31
C VAL A 450 8.39 -15.12 16.63
N ARG A 451 7.29 -15.65 17.14
CA ARG A 451 6.68 -15.20 18.40
C ARG A 451 7.63 -15.37 19.59
N GLN A 452 8.33 -16.49 19.68
CA GLN A 452 9.30 -16.75 20.75
C GLN A 452 10.52 -15.83 20.65
N ALA A 453 11.10 -15.67 19.45
CA ALA A 453 12.21 -14.76 19.21
C ALA A 453 11.85 -13.30 19.54
N ALA A 454 10.61 -12.89 19.22
CA ALA A 454 10.12 -11.56 19.54
C ALA A 454 10.02 -11.34 21.05
N ARG A 455 9.45 -12.30 21.78
CA ARG A 455 9.36 -12.26 23.24
C ARG A 455 10.74 -12.21 23.90
N ASP A 456 11.63 -13.13 23.52
CA ASP A 456 12.96 -13.24 24.13
C ASP A 456 13.77 -11.97 23.89
N TYR A 457 13.69 -11.40 22.70
CA TYR A 457 14.42 -10.18 22.38
C TYR A 457 13.80 -8.93 23.01
N ALA A 458 12.48 -8.82 23.05
CA ALA A 458 11.80 -7.75 23.77
C ALA A 458 12.16 -7.77 25.27
N PHE A 459 12.28 -8.95 25.87
CA PHE A 459 12.76 -9.13 27.24
C PHE A 459 14.22 -8.69 27.41
N GLU A 460 15.12 -9.08 26.50
CA GLU A 460 16.51 -8.64 26.47
C GLU A 460 16.63 -7.10 26.46
N LEU A 461 15.82 -6.45 25.61
CA LEU A 461 15.82 -4.99 25.42
C LEU A 461 14.97 -4.23 26.45
N ARG A 462 14.17 -4.93 27.26
CA ARG A 462 13.23 -4.38 28.24
C ARG A 462 12.19 -3.43 27.61
N ILE A 463 11.62 -3.86 26.49
CA ILE A 463 10.54 -3.17 25.78
C ILE A 463 9.26 -4.01 25.77
N PRO A 464 8.10 -3.45 25.40
CA PRO A 464 6.90 -4.25 25.16
C PRO A 464 7.13 -5.35 24.12
N GLU A 465 6.51 -6.52 24.32
CA GLU A 465 6.45 -7.56 23.29
C GLU A 465 5.64 -7.00 22.10
N PRO A 466 6.11 -7.20 20.84
CA PRO A 466 5.32 -6.83 19.66
C PRO A 466 3.91 -7.40 19.71
N VAL A 467 2.89 -6.54 19.55
CA VAL A 467 1.47 -6.93 19.59
C VAL A 467 1.16 -8.03 18.57
N LYS A 468 1.68 -7.88 17.34
CA LYS A 468 1.63 -8.85 16.25
C LYS A 468 3.02 -8.99 15.62
N CYS A 469 3.28 -10.16 15.03
CA CYS A 469 4.63 -10.48 14.53
C CYS A 469 4.70 -11.03 13.12
N THR A 470 3.64 -11.64 12.58
CA THR A 470 3.66 -12.33 11.29
C THR A 470 2.58 -11.80 10.35
N THR A 471 2.89 -11.79 9.06
CA THR A 471 2.02 -11.24 8.01
C THR A 471 2.35 -11.87 6.66
N VAL A 472 1.59 -11.54 5.63
CA VAL A 472 1.96 -11.77 4.23
C VAL A 472 1.73 -10.47 3.46
N ALA A 473 2.83 -9.84 3.05
CA ALA A 473 2.80 -8.62 2.24
C ALA A 473 3.01 -8.96 0.75
N PRO A 474 2.58 -8.10 -0.18
CA PRO A 474 2.95 -8.24 -1.58
C PRO A 474 4.45 -7.94 -1.73
N THR A 475 5.20 -8.89 -2.27
CA THR A 475 6.68 -8.80 -2.39
C THR A 475 7.16 -8.55 -3.80
N GLY A 476 6.30 -8.06 -4.70
CA GLY A 476 6.58 -8.05 -6.14
C GLY A 476 7.85 -7.32 -6.60
N THR A 477 8.35 -6.32 -5.87
CA THR A 477 9.67 -5.73 -6.20
C THR A 477 10.83 -6.54 -5.62
N ILE A 478 10.72 -7.03 -4.39
CA ILE A 478 11.83 -7.70 -3.70
C ILE A 478 11.97 -9.17 -4.13
N ALA A 479 10.90 -9.84 -4.55
CA ALA A 479 10.92 -11.21 -5.06
C ALA A 479 11.62 -11.33 -6.43
N LYS A 480 11.66 -10.23 -7.18
CA LYS A 480 12.40 -10.11 -8.45
C LYS A 480 13.91 -10.08 -8.27
N LEU A 481 14.41 -9.70 -7.08
CA LEU A 481 15.85 -9.70 -6.80
C LEU A 481 16.45 -11.12 -6.85
N PRO A 482 15.88 -12.13 -6.14
CA PRO A 482 16.31 -13.52 -6.29
C PRO A 482 15.70 -14.23 -7.50
N GLY A 483 14.76 -13.62 -8.23
CA GLY A 483 14.05 -14.27 -9.34
C GLY A 483 13.14 -15.42 -8.88
N THR A 484 12.32 -15.21 -7.84
CA THR A 484 11.40 -16.23 -7.32
C THR A 484 9.96 -15.72 -7.24
N THR A 485 9.03 -16.63 -6.96
CA THR A 485 7.58 -16.33 -6.89
C THR A 485 7.22 -15.26 -5.84
N GLU A 486 6.26 -14.39 -6.19
CA GLU A 486 5.87 -13.24 -5.38
C GLU A 486 5.03 -13.66 -4.16
N GLY A 487 5.54 -13.41 -2.96
CA GLY A 487 4.79 -13.57 -1.72
C GLY A 487 4.33 -15.02 -1.55
N ILE A 488 3.01 -15.18 -1.37
CA ILE A 488 2.38 -16.49 -1.30
C ILE A 488 1.61 -16.85 -2.58
N HIS A 489 1.66 -16.00 -3.61
CA HIS A 489 0.86 -16.17 -4.83
C HIS A 489 1.37 -17.34 -5.67
N PRO A 490 0.48 -17.99 -6.44
CA PRO A 490 0.93 -18.80 -7.56
C PRO A 490 1.50 -17.88 -8.66
N ILE A 491 2.28 -18.43 -9.59
CA ILE A 491 2.71 -17.73 -10.80
C ILE A 491 1.48 -17.19 -11.53
N TYR A 492 1.58 -15.99 -12.08
CA TYR A 492 0.44 -15.36 -12.74
C TYR A 492 -0.03 -16.16 -13.97
N ALA A 493 0.93 -16.51 -14.83
CA ALA A 493 0.77 -17.35 -16.01
C ALA A 493 2.15 -17.88 -16.43
N ARG A 494 2.17 -18.95 -17.24
CA ARG A 494 3.43 -19.49 -17.81
C ARG A 494 4.09 -18.52 -18.80
N THR A 495 3.27 -17.77 -19.54
CA THR A 495 3.68 -16.72 -20.49
C THR A 495 2.77 -15.51 -20.35
N PHE A 496 3.33 -14.32 -20.24
CA PHE A 496 2.57 -13.08 -20.05
C PHE A 496 3.32 -11.86 -20.56
N LEU A 497 2.60 -10.77 -20.81
CA LEU A 497 3.18 -9.43 -21.00
C LEU A 497 3.27 -8.73 -19.66
N ARG A 498 4.46 -8.21 -19.34
CA ARG A 498 4.71 -7.40 -18.15
C ARG A 498 4.89 -5.94 -18.56
N ARG A 499 4.07 -5.05 -18.00
CA ARG A 499 4.11 -3.61 -18.27
C ARG A 499 4.84 -2.87 -17.17
N VAL A 500 5.90 -2.14 -17.53
CA VAL A 500 6.65 -1.29 -16.59
C VAL A 500 6.51 0.16 -17.00
N ARG A 501 6.08 1.01 -16.07
CA ARG A 501 5.90 2.44 -16.27
C ARG A 501 7.19 3.21 -15.96
N PHE A 502 7.53 4.14 -16.84
CA PHE A 502 8.67 5.02 -16.75
C PHE A 502 8.21 6.48 -16.84
N SER A 503 8.81 7.34 -16.02
CA SER A 503 8.59 8.78 -16.07
C SER A 503 9.45 9.42 -17.15
N MET A 504 8.83 10.06 -18.14
CA MET A 504 9.49 10.85 -19.17
C MET A 504 9.95 12.21 -18.66
N ALA A 505 9.54 12.60 -17.46
CA ALA A 505 10.07 13.79 -16.78
C ALA A 505 11.46 13.55 -16.17
N ASP A 506 11.86 12.28 -15.99
CA ASP A 506 13.19 11.88 -15.53
C ASP A 506 14.07 11.54 -16.76
N PRO A 507 15.13 12.32 -17.05
CA PRO A 507 15.99 12.08 -18.20
C PRO A 507 16.61 10.68 -18.24
N ASP A 508 16.92 10.09 -17.08
CA ASP A 508 17.53 8.76 -17.00
C ASP A 508 16.52 7.67 -17.39
N GLN A 509 15.26 7.83 -16.97
CA GLN A 509 14.18 6.91 -17.35
C GLN A 509 13.76 7.09 -18.81
N ALA A 510 13.70 8.33 -19.30
CA ALA A 510 13.43 8.61 -20.71
C ALA A 510 14.50 7.97 -21.62
N ALA A 511 15.78 8.03 -21.24
CA ALA A 511 16.86 7.36 -21.96
C ALA A 511 16.69 5.83 -21.96
N LYS A 512 16.22 5.23 -20.86
CA LYS A 512 15.92 3.79 -20.79
C LYS A 512 14.78 3.39 -21.72
N VAL A 513 13.69 4.16 -21.77
CA VAL A 513 12.57 3.91 -22.69
C VAL A 513 13.07 3.93 -24.14
N ALA A 514 13.87 4.94 -24.52
CA ALA A 514 14.45 5.01 -25.87
C ALA A 514 15.39 3.82 -26.17
N ALA A 515 16.14 3.34 -25.18
CA ALA A 515 16.98 2.15 -25.33
C ALA A 515 16.16 0.88 -25.55
N PHE A 516 15.09 0.67 -24.78
CA PHE A 516 14.18 -0.46 -24.96
C PHE A 516 13.43 -0.38 -26.29
N GLU A 517 12.98 0.80 -26.70
CA GLU A 517 12.35 1.01 -28.00
C GLU A 517 13.33 0.70 -29.15
N ALA A 518 14.59 1.13 -29.04
CA ALA A 518 15.64 0.80 -30.02
C ALA A 518 15.98 -0.70 -30.03
N GLN A 519 15.85 -1.35 -28.88
CA GLN A 519 15.88 -2.81 -28.77
C GLN A 519 14.58 -3.46 -29.24
N GLY A 520 13.57 -2.73 -29.71
CA GLY A 520 12.35 -3.28 -30.32
C GLY A 520 11.25 -3.72 -29.35
N TYR A 521 11.37 -3.42 -28.05
CA TYR A 521 10.27 -3.62 -27.09
C TYR A 521 9.09 -2.70 -27.43
N PRO A 522 7.84 -3.19 -27.35
CA PRO A 522 6.67 -2.33 -27.51
C PRO A 522 6.65 -1.23 -26.43
N VAL A 523 6.44 0.01 -26.87
CA VAL A 523 6.27 1.16 -26.00
C VAL A 523 4.88 1.76 -26.22
N GLU A 524 4.16 1.97 -25.13
CA GLU A 524 2.83 2.59 -25.14
C GLU A 524 2.78 3.79 -24.20
N VAL A 525 1.90 4.75 -24.48
CA VAL A 525 1.66 5.87 -23.57
C VAL A 525 0.72 5.41 -22.46
N CYS A 526 1.02 5.75 -21.21
CA CYS A 526 0.17 5.40 -20.08
C CYS A 526 -1.11 6.23 -20.10
N GLN A 527 -2.25 5.58 -20.38
CA GLN A 527 -3.55 6.25 -20.42
C GLN A 527 -4.01 6.82 -19.06
N TYR A 528 -3.44 6.29 -17.96
CA TYR A 528 -3.74 6.70 -16.59
C TYR A 528 -2.91 7.91 -16.13
N ASP A 529 -2.08 8.48 -17.00
CA ASP A 529 -1.34 9.71 -16.72
C ASP A 529 -1.88 10.83 -17.63
N PRO A 530 -2.79 11.67 -17.11
CA PRO A 530 -3.34 12.79 -17.88
C PRO A 530 -2.27 13.78 -18.36
N SER A 531 -1.09 13.81 -17.72
CA SER A 531 0.01 14.68 -18.12
C SER A 531 0.76 14.19 -19.36
N GLY A 532 0.54 12.94 -19.78
CA GLY A 532 1.24 12.31 -20.90
C GLY A 532 2.73 12.06 -20.67
N ASN A 533 3.22 12.19 -19.43
CA ASN A 533 4.64 12.05 -19.09
C ASN A 533 5.02 10.64 -18.62
N THR A 534 4.12 9.67 -18.72
CA THR A 534 4.39 8.29 -18.32
C THR A 534 4.29 7.39 -19.52
N PHE A 535 5.37 6.71 -19.85
CA PHE A 535 5.43 5.72 -20.91
C PHE A 535 5.53 4.33 -20.29
N ILE A 536 5.06 3.32 -21.00
CA ILE A 536 5.09 1.93 -20.58
C ILE A 536 5.94 1.16 -21.58
N VAL A 537 6.90 0.39 -21.08
CA VAL A 537 7.59 -0.63 -21.85
C VAL A 537 6.93 -1.97 -21.55
N VAL A 538 6.61 -2.72 -22.60
CA VAL A 538 5.97 -4.04 -22.52
C VAL A 538 7.05 -5.12 -22.70
N PHE A 539 7.20 -5.96 -21.70
CA PHE A 539 8.16 -7.07 -21.69
C PHE A 539 7.40 -8.39 -21.83
N PRO A 540 7.51 -9.10 -22.96
CA PRO A 540 7.10 -10.50 -23.04
C PRO A 540 7.95 -11.32 -22.07
N THR A 541 7.29 -12.08 -21.19
CA THR A 541 7.93 -12.79 -20.08
C THR A 541 7.56 -14.27 -20.09
N LEU A 542 8.57 -15.13 -19.88
CA LEU A 542 8.44 -16.56 -19.66
C LEU A 542 8.77 -16.87 -18.19
N GLU A 543 7.85 -17.55 -17.51
CA GLU A 543 8.04 -17.98 -16.13
C GLU A 543 9.06 -19.13 -16.02
N ARG A 544 10.07 -18.96 -15.18
CA ARG A 544 11.20 -19.88 -15.05
C ARG A 544 10.95 -21.03 -14.08
N LEU A 545 10.02 -20.90 -13.14
CA LEU A 545 9.79 -21.92 -12.13
C LEU A 545 9.49 -23.30 -12.74
N VAL A 546 8.81 -23.34 -13.89
CA VAL A 546 8.54 -24.59 -14.61
C VAL A 546 9.84 -25.32 -14.97
N GLU A 547 10.80 -24.61 -15.57
CA GLU A 547 12.10 -25.18 -15.96
C GLU A 547 12.92 -25.62 -14.74
N GLU A 548 12.88 -24.84 -13.65
CA GLU A 548 13.58 -25.18 -12.41
C GLU A 548 13.03 -26.45 -11.74
N VAL A 549 11.72 -26.67 -11.83
CA VAL A 549 11.04 -27.84 -11.27
C VAL A 549 11.30 -29.07 -12.15
N GLU A 550 11.26 -28.91 -13.48
CA GLU A 550 11.63 -29.98 -14.43
C GLU A 550 13.10 -30.40 -14.28
N ALA A 551 14.01 -29.45 -14.08
CA ALA A 551 15.43 -29.73 -13.83
C ALA A 551 15.66 -30.57 -12.57
N ARG A 552 14.72 -30.56 -11.62
CA ARG A 552 14.73 -31.41 -10.42
C ARG A 552 14.06 -32.77 -10.62
N GLY A 553 13.54 -33.06 -11.81
CA GLY A 553 12.88 -34.32 -12.16
C GLY A 553 11.40 -34.38 -11.79
N TYR A 554 10.79 -33.25 -11.41
CA TYR A 554 9.36 -33.13 -11.21
C TYR A 554 8.65 -32.74 -12.53
N PRO A 555 7.36 -33.07 -12.72
CA PRO A 555 6.66 -32.76 -13.95
C PRO A 555 6.25 -31.27 -14.01
N ALA A 556 6.24 -30.68 -15.22
CA ALA A 556 5.89 -29.27 -15.46
C ALA A 556 4.49 -28.86 -14.99
N ASP A 557 3.56 -29.80 -14.89
CA ASP A 557 2.20 -29.56 -14.44
C ASP A 557 2.10 -29.41 -12.91
N LEU A 558 3.18 -29.70 -12.17
CA LEU A 558 3.26 -29.43 -10.72
C LEU A 558 3.22 -27.93 -10.41
N VAL A 559 3.70 -27.11 -11.34
CA VAL A 559 3.60 -25.65 -11.26
C VAL A 559 2.27 -25.23 -11.87
N GLU A 560 1.37 -24.77 -11.01
CA GLU A 560 0.02 -24.30 -11.36
C GLU A 560 0.00 -22.77 -11.45
N SER A 561 -0.44 -22.21 -12.58
CA SER A 561 -0.69 -20.78 -12.68
C SER A 561 -2.04 -20.37 -12.12
N ALA A 562 -2.20 -19.07 -11.83
CA ALA A 562 -3.43 -18.54 -11.25
C ALA A 562 -4.70 -18.83 -12.10
N ASP A 563 -4.58 -18.95 -13.42
CA ASP A 563 -5.67 -19.34 -14.34
C ASP A 563 -5.99 -20.84 -14.36
N GLU A 564 -5.12 -21.69 -13.79
CA GLU A 564 -5.36 -23.12 -13.61
C GLU A 564 -6.07 -23.43 -12.27
N LEU A 565 -6.28 -22.40 -11.43
CA LEU A 565 -6.85 -22.52 -10.09
C LEU A 565 -8.25 -21.90 -10.01
N SER A 566 -9.17 -22.62 -9.36
CA SER A 566 -10.48 -22.06 -9.01
C SER A 566 -10.36 -20.97 -7.94
N LEU A 567 -11.33 -20.04 -7.92
CA LEU A 567 -11.42 -19.04 -6.85
C LEU A 567 -11.42 -19.68 -5.45
N ASN A 568 -12.12 -20.80 -5.29
CA ASN A 568 -12.13 -21.54 -4.03
C ASN A 568 -10.74 -22.04 -3.61
N GLN A 569 -9.92 -22.54 -4.55
CA GLN A 569 -8.54 -22.97 -4.26
C GLN A 569 -7.64 -21.77 -3.87
N LEU A 570 -7.78 -20.64 -4.56
CA LEU A 570 -7.05 -19.42 -4.25
C LEU A 570 -7.38 -18.91 -2.83
N LEU A 571 -8.68 -18.83 -2.50
CA LEU A 571 -9.13 -18.38 -1.17
C LEU A 571 -8.81 -19.40 -0.07
N ALA A 572 -8.85 -20.70 -0.36
CA ALA A 572 -8.41 -21.74 0.58
C ALA A 572 -6.92 -21.59 0.94
N PHE A 573 -6.09 -21.24 -0.04
CA PHE A 573 -4.67 -20.99 0.19
C PHE A 573 -4.44 -19.74 1.05
N GLN A 574 -5.16 -18.65 0.75
CA GLN A 574 -5.15 -17.43 1.57
C GLN A 574 -5.57 -17.73 3.02
N ALA A 575 -6.67 -18.46 3.20
CA ALA A 575 -7.22 -18.82 4.51
C ALA A 575 -6.28 -19.73 5.31
N MET A 576 -5.58 -20.66 4.64
CA MET A 576 -4.52 -21.46 5.27
C MET A 576 -3.45 -20.56 5.88
N TYR A 577 -2.92 -19.60 5.12
CA TYR A 577 -1.90 -18.67 5.61
C TYR A 577 -2.42 -17.76 6.73
N GLN A 578 -3.66 -17.27 6.61
CA GLN A 578 -4.29 -16.44 7.63
C GLN A 578 -4.45 -17.18 8.97
N THR A 579 -4.76 -18.48 8.91
CA THR A 579 -4.98 -19.33 10.09
C THR A 579 -3.65 -19.79 10.70
N GLU A 580 -2.76 -20.35 9.87
CA GLU A 580 -1.59 -21.10 10.34
C GLU A 580 -0.38 -20.21 10.61
N TYR A 581 -0.22 -19.09 9.90
CA TYR A 581 0.97 -18.25 9.97
C TYR A 581 0.70 -16.82 10.41
N ALA A 582 -0.11 -16.05 9.68
CA ALA A 582 -0.27 -14.62 9.91
C ALA A 582 -1.05 -14.35 11.20
N ASP A 583 -0.60 -13.39 12.01
CA ASP A 583 -1.36 -12.86 13.15
C ASP A 583 -1.80 -11.39 12.94
N ASN A 584 -1.12 -10.67 12.04
CA ASN A 584 -1.68 -9.55 11.28
C ASN A 584 -2.64 -10.10 10.21
N ALA A 585 -2.54 -9.69 8.94
CA ALA A 585 -3.38 -10.13 7.84
C ALA A 585 -2.56 -10.70 6.67
N VAL A 586 -3.26 -11.16 5.63
CA VAL A 586 -2.70 -11.71 4.40
C VAL A 586 -3.13 -10.85 3.21
N SER A 587 -2.20 -10.10 2.62
CA SER A 587 -2.44 -9.41 1.36
C SER A 587 -2.43 -10.41 0.22
N PHE A 588 -3.59 -10.59 -0.40
CA PHE A 588 -3.77 -11.56 -1.46
C PHE A 588 -4.86 -11.10 -2.43
N THR A 589 -4.48 -10.86 -3.67
CA THR A 589 -5.41 -10.71 -4.79
C THR A 589 -5.63 -12.07 -5.46
N ALA A 590 -6.87 -12.54 -5.51
CA ALA A 590 -7.23 -13.70 -6.30
C ALA A 590 -7.36 -13.29 -7.77
N ASN A 591 -6.29 -13.50 -8.55
CA ASN A 591 -6.29 -13.23 -9.98
C ASN A 591 -6.94 -14.40 -10.73
N VAL A 592 -7.97 -14.12 -11.52
CA VAL A 592 -8.79 -15.13 -12.19
C VAL A 592 -9.03 -14.75 -13.66
N PRO A 593 -9.21 -15.73 -14.57
CA PRO A 593 -9.58 -15.44 -15.94
C PRO A 593 -11.00 -14.88 -16.04
N GLU A 594 -11.37 -14.36 -17.21
CA GLU A 594 -12.72 -13.94 -17.52
C GLU A 594 -13.74 -15.09 -17.41
N GLY A 595 -15.02 -14.74 -17.20
CA GLY A 595 -16.13 -15.69 -17.26
C GLY A 595 -16.63 -16.24 -15.93
N LEU A 596 -16.24 -15.64 -14.80
CA LEU A 596 -16.87 -15.93 -13.51
C LEU A 596 -18.33 -15.44 -13.48
N ASP A 597 -19.22 -16.27 -12.93
CA ASP A 597 -20.60 -15.89 -12.64
C ASP A 597 -20.70 -15.07 -11.35
N LEU A 598 -21.56 -14.06 -11.33
CA LEU A 598 -21.72 -13.15 -10.19
C LEU A 598 -22.23 -13.89 -8.94
N ASP A 599 -23.26 -14.72 -9.09
CA ASP A 599 -23.89 -15.39 -7.95
C ASP A 599 -22.97 -16.48 -7.41
N GLU A 600 -22.33 -17.28 -8.28
CA GLU A 600 -21.35 -18.29 -7.86
C GLU A 600 -20.13 -17.64 -7.16
N THR A 601 -19.66 -16.51 -7.66
CA THR A 601 -18.54 -15.77 -7.05
C THR A 601 -18.91 -15.23 -5.68
N ALA A 602 -20.14 -14.70 -5.55
CA ALA A 602 -20.65 -14.21 -4.27
C ALA A 602 -20.70 -15.33 -3.23
N ASP A 603 -21.30 -16.47 -3.57
CA ASP A 603 -21.41 -17.64 -2.69
C ASP A 603 -20.02 -18.14 -2.23
N VAL A 604 -19.05 -18.21 -3.14
CA VAL A 604 -17.68 -18.62 -2.80
C VAL A 604 -17.02 -17.61 -1.86
N ILE A 605 -17.09 -16.31 -2.16
CA ILE A 605 -16.49 -15.28 -1.29
C ILE A 605 -17.13 -15.31 0.09
N GLU A 606 -18.46 -15.35 0.16
CA GLU A 606 -19.22 -15.43 1.42
C GLU A 606 -18.70 -16.55 2.32
N ALA A 607 -18.54 -17.75 1.77
CA ALA A 607 -18.07 -18.92 2.53
C ALA A 607 -16.68 -18.73 3.17
N TRP A 608 -15.84 -17.86 2.59
CA TRP A 608 -14.49 -17.60 3.07
C TRP A 608 -14.35 -16.34 3.94
N LEU A 609 -15.30 -15.39 3.90
CA LEU A 609 -15.26 -14.15 4.70
C LEU A 609 -14.96 -14.37 6.20
N PRO A 610 -15.52 -15.41 6.89
CA PRO A 610 -15.22 -15.64 8.31
C PRO A 610 -13.76 -15.99 8.61
N LEU A 611 -13.01 -16.46 7.60
CA LEU A 611 -11.64 -16.95 7.74
C LEU A 611 -10.58 -15.96 7.23
N LEU A 612 -11.01 -14.81 6.72
CA LEU A 612 -10.14 -13.82 6.07
C LEU A 612 -10.27 -12.46 6.74
N LYS A 613 -9.12 -11.79 6.97
CA LYS A 613 -9.10 -10.40 7.43
C LYS A 613 -9.33 -9.38 6.32
N GLY A 614 -9.10 -9.79 5.08
CA GLY A 614 -9.45 -9.02 3.88
C GLY A 614 -9.33 -9.89 2.65
N THR A 615 -10.03 -9.54 1.58
CA THR A 615 -9.97 -10.27 0.31
C THR A 615 -10.40 -9.37 -0.84
N THR A 616 -9.86 -9.66 -2.03
CA THR A 616 -10.30 -9.08 -3.29
C THR A 616 -10.04 -10.03 -4.45
N VAL A 617 -10.88 -9.93 -5.47
CA VAL A 617 -10.77 -10.69 -6.73
C VAL A 617 -10.44 -9.71 -7.84
N MET A 618 -9.50 -10.09 -8.71
CA MET A 618 -9.15 -9.34 -9.90
C MET A 618 -9.35 -10.24 -11.12
N VAL A 619 -10.30 -9.89 -11.97
CA VAL A 619 -10.57 -10.59 -13.23
C VAL A 619 -9.69 -9.99 -14.32
N ASP A 620 -9.10 -10.84 -15.16
CA ASP A 620 -8.35 -10.40 -16.35
C ASP A 620 -9.20 -9.49 -17.25
N GLY A 621 -8.53 -8.61 -18.00
CA GLY A 621 -9.19 -7.71 -18.96
C GLY A 621 -9.94 -6.52 -18.34
N THR A 622 -10.25 -6.54 -17.05
CA THR A 622 -11.01 -5.48 -16.36
C THR A 622 -10.27 -4.14 -16.22
N ARG A 623 -8.93 -4.16 -16.28
CA ARG A 623 -8.10 -2.94 -16.27
C ARG A 623 -7.30 -2.85 -17.56
N PRO A 624 -7.53 -1.81 -18.39
CA PRO A 624 -6.70 -1.61 -19.57
C PRO A 624 -5.25 -1.30 -19.15
N GLN A 625 -4.24 -1.72 -19.92
CA GLN A 625 -2.82 -1.63 -19.53
C GLN A 625 -2.52 -2.22 -18.12
N ALA A 626 -3.13 -3.36 -17.80
CA ALA A 626 -2.84 -4.09 -16.56
C ALA A 626 -1.33 -4.44 -16.47
N PRO A 627 -0.73 -4.43 -15.26
CA PRO A 627 0.69 -4.73 -15.09
C PRO A 627 1.11 -6.08 -15.68
N TYR A 628 0.21 -7.06 -15.65
CA TYR A 628 0.37 -8.37 -16.24
C TYR A 628 -0.82 -8.66 -17.17
N GLU A 629 -0.55 -9.31 -18.30
CA GLU A 629 -1.57 -9.76 -19.26
C GLU A 629 -1.17 -11.13 -19.80
N ARG A 630 -2.06 -12.12 -19.67
CA ARG A 630 -1.79 -13.49 -20.13
C ARG A 630 -1.70 -13.53 -21.66
N ILE A 631 -0.72 -14.27 -22.17
CA ILE A 631 -0.60 -14.55 -23.60
C ILE A 631 -0.34 -16.05 -23.81
N SER A 632 -0.76 -16.57 -24.95
CA SER A 632 -0.45 -17.93 -25.34
C SER A 632 1.04 -18.10 -25.66
N ARG A 633 1.54 -19.33 -25.59
CA ARG A 633 2.92 -19.66 -25.98
C ARG A 633 3.21 -19.25 -27.43
N ALA A 634 2.25 -19.44 -28.33
CA ALA A 634 2.39 -19.05 -29.74
C ALA A 634 2.41 -17.53 -29.94
N GLU A 635 1.80 -16.75 -29.05
CA GLU A 635 1.93 -15.28 -29.05
C GLU A 635 3.28 -14.84 -28.49
N PHE A 636 3.72 -15.45 -27.38
CA PHE A 636 5.06 -15.22 -26.82
C PHE A 636 6.16 -15.48 -27.85
N GLU A 637 6.09 -16.58 -28.60
CA GLU A 637 7.05 -16.93 -29.64
C GLU A 637 7.06 -15.93 -30.81
N LYS A 638 5.99 -15.16 -31.06
CA LYS A 638 6.04 -14.07 -32.05
C LYS A 638 6.92 -12.90 -31.63
N HIS A 639 7.26 -12.82 -30.33
CA HIS A 639 8.20 -11.83 -29.80
C HIS A 639 9.67 -12.30 -29.86
N GLU A 640 9.98 -13.33 -30.66
CA GLU A 640 11.26 -14.07 -30.84
C GLU A 640 12.56 -13.26 -31.02
N THR A 641 12.51 -11.92 -30.98
CA THR A 641 13.69 -11.05 -31.03
C THR A 641 14.10 -10.47 -29.66
N TYR A 642 13.29 -10.63 -28.59
CA TYR A 642 13.46 -9.88 -27.32
C TYR A 642 13.17 -10.73 -26.08
N ILE A 643 14.01 -11.73 -25.79
CA ILE A 643 13.83 -12.61 -24.63
C ILE A 643 14.42 -11.94 -23.38
N VAL A 644 13.57 -11.49 -22.46
CA VAL A 644 13.96 -11.28 -21.05
C VAL A 644 13.55 -12.53 -20.29
N GLU A 645 14.53 -13.29 -19.81
CA GLU A 645 14.30 -14.39 -18.87
C GLU A 645 13.83 -13.78 -17.53
N ASP A 646 12.78 -14.32 -16.90
CA ASP A 646 12.37 -13.90 -15.55
C ASP A 646 13.28 -14.50 -14.48
N SER A 647 14.57 -14.19 -14.58
CA SER A 647 15.62 -14.49 -13.61
C SER A 647 16.34 -13.21 -13.25
N ILE A 648 16.96 -13.22 -12.06
CA ILE A 648 17.93 -12.25 -11.54
C ILE A 648 18.21 -11.16 -12.57
N ASP A 649 17.57 -10.01 -12.38
CA ASP A 649 17.81 -8.83 -13.19
C ASP A 649 19.29 -8.46 -13.02
N GLU A 650 20.17 -8.98 -13.89
CA GLU A 650 21.61 -8.72 -13.85
C GLU A 650 21.90 -7.21 -14.07
N GLU A 651 20.93 -6.49 -14.65
CA GLU A 651 20.92 -5.04 -14.78
C GLU A 651 20.43 -4.29 -13.51
N CYS A 652 20.09 -5.00 -12.43
CA CYS A 652 19.87 -4.39 -11.11
C CYS A 652 21.17 -3.74 -10.56
N SER A 653 22.33 -4.08 -11.12
CA SER A 653 23.61 -3.39 -10.86
C SER A 653 23.67 -1.95 -11.39
N THR A 654 22.77 -1.55 -12.30
CA THR A 654 22.77 -0.23 -12.96
C THR A 654 21.64 0.72 -12.50
N GLY A 655 20.88 0.33 -11.47
CA GLY A 655 19.86 1.20 -10.86
C GLY A 655 18.55 1.29 -11.66
N ALA A 656 18.11 0.20 -12.29
CA ALA A 656 16.78 0.08 -12.89
C ALA A 656 15.64 -0.12 -11.88
N CYS A 657 15.96 -0.58 -10.65
CA CYS A 657 15.01 -0.70 -9.56
C CYS A 657 14.86 0.64 -8.80
N PRO A 658 13.63 1.05 -8.38
CA PRO A 658 13.45 2.21 -7.50
C PRO A 658 14.09 2.06 -6.12
N VAL A 659 14.62 0.88 -5.80
CA VAL A 659 15.58 0.67 -4.72
C VAL A 659 16.97 0.99 -5.27
N ARG A 660 17.39 2.26 -5.10
CA ARG A 660 18.78 2.69 -5.30
C ARG A 660 19.70 2.20 -4.18
#